data_AF-A0A4S4BBV9-F1
#
_entry.id   AF-A0A4S4BBV9-F1
#
_cell.length_a   1.000
_cell.length_b   1.000
_cell.length_c   1.000
_cell.angle_alpha   90.00
_cell.angle_beta   90.00
_cell.angle_gamma   90.00
#
_symmetry.space_group_name_H-M   'P 1'
#
loop_
_entity.id
_entity.type
_entity.pdbx_description
1 polymer ?
#
loop_
_entity_poly.entity_id
_entity_poly.type
_entity_poly.pdbx_seq_one_letter_code
_entity_poly.pdbx_strand_id
1 'polypeptide(L)'
;MPRTSLSRSALLLSAVLALGLTSAQATTLVGYAQLPADTFSDGPASGAFSGAGLRGEARFKGQPVQGFSGVQFGPNGSYWFLSDNGYGSKANSADFLLRLYSLKLSAKTAPTGQGVVEVGPHISLRDPDKKVPWVIVNEASPERLLTGADFDVEGFFFAPDGTLWVGDEFGPYLLHFSADGKLLDAPAVTPNLAGLPTLRGQAPIVIGHRGSSGTRPEHTLESYRVAIESGADFVEPDLVVTKDGVLVARHEPVIAVVDAAGKVLEATVDVAAHPEFAARLTTKKLDGVEVRGYFVEDFTLAELKTMRALERLPALRGKAFDGKFEVPTLAEVIALVKDVEAKTGRKIGIYPETKHPTYMETVAKVNTSQLLVDTLKKEGFTDPARVFIQSFETANLRDLKANLLPKAGLNIPLVQLVSSPDEAPYDWVVKGDPRKYDALTTDAALKDLATYAGGVGAYKRWIIDDKGATTDFVTRAHAAGLLVHSWTFRNEPTYLLPQYVADPEAEMRQALRAGVDGLFTDFPATGARVVGQYTAAEVRSPQNPAFALGAPLPGQLSGANLGSSGGFEGLTLGVDGKTAYALLEKSVLGDVPGQLRLHAVALAGNAWSLAGRYTLEDPANAIGDITPVNADTLLVLERDSGSGPTAKTKRVYSVSLKDKNADGTLKKTLVADLLTIQDPQALAPSTVGGVFSFPFVTIENIIVLDANTLLIANDNNYPGTGGRGAQVKDNNEFIWLKLDAPLTLAAGVGRR
;
A
#
# COMPACT_ATOMS: atom_id res chain seq x y z
N MET A 1 -29.32 57.51 -17.79
CA MET A 1 -28.98 58.17 -16.51
C MET A 1 -30.26 58.68 -15.86
N PRO A 2 -30.34 58.93 -14.54
CA PRO A 2 -29.43 58.62 -13.42
C PRO A 2 -29.94 57.39 -12.58
N ARG A 3 -29.15 56.72 -11.71
CA ARG A 3 -28.80 57.00 -10.27
C ARG A 3 -30.03 57.31 -9.38
N THR A 4 -30.18 56.85 -8.13
CA THR A 4 -29.25 56.30 -7.08
C THR A 4 -30.10 55.44 -6.06
N SER A 5 -29.68 54.77 -4.97
CA SER A 5 -28.43 54.66 -4.18
C SER A 5 -28.39 53.42 -3.24
N LEU A 6 -27.19 53.12 -2.69
CA LEU A 6 -26.81 52.88 -1.26
C LEU A 6 -27.90 52.51 -0.22
N SER A 7 -27.63 51.74 0.85
CA SER A 7 -26.48 50.92 1.30
C SER A 7 -26.80 50.24 2.64
N ARG A 8 -26.26 49.05 2.92
CA ARG A 8 -25.64 48.71 4.23
C ARG A 8 -24.92 47.35 4.19
N SER A 9 -23.63 47.34 4.49
CA SER A 9 -22.80 46.15 4.59
C SER A 9 -22.95 45.47 5.96
N ALA A 10 -22.88 44.14 5.98
CA ALA A 10 -22.52 43.38 7.18
C ALA A 10 -21.07 42.88 7.02
N LEU A 11 -20.24 43.01 8.05
CA LEU A 11 -18.87 42.48 8.03
C LEU A 11 -18.91 40.95 8.19
N LEU A 12 -18.45 40.23 7.17
CA LEU A 12 -18.01 38.85 7.32
C LEU A 12 -16.63 38.84 7.97
N LEU A 13 -16.55 38.33 9.20
CA LEU A 13 -15.29 38.19 9.93
C LEU A 13 -14.54 36.97 9.40
N SER A 14 -13.79 37.14 8.32
CA SER A 14 -12.93 36.10 7.75
C SER A 14 -11.87 35.68 8.77
N ALA A 15 -12.08 34.53 9.41
CA ALA A 15 -11.08 33.89 10.26
C ALA A 15 -9.94 33.40 9.36
N VAL A 16 -8.92 34.25 9.18
CA VAL A 16 -7.67 33.85 8.54
C VAL A 16 -7.01 32.81 9.43
N LEU A 17 -7.09 31.54 9.02
CA LEU A 17 -6.26 30.50 9.59
C LEU A 17 -4.81 30.88 9.27
N ALA A 18 -4.06 31.27 10.30
CA ALA A 18 -2.66 31.60 10.14
C ALA A 18 -1.88 30.32 9.85
N LEU A 19 -1.76 29.98 8.56
CA LEU A 19 -0.78 29.00 8.08
C LEU A 19 0.57 29.43 8.62
N GLY A 20 1.12 28.62 9.53
CA GLY A 20 2.42 28.82 10.12
C GLY A 20 3.50 28.59 9.07
N LEU A 21 3.74 29.60 8.24
CA LEU A 21 4.93 29.71 7.41
C LEU A 21 6.13 29.80 8.36
N THR A 22 6.64 28.64 8.77
CA THR A 22 7.97 28.49 9.33
C THR A 22 8.95 28.89 8.25
N SER A 23 9.31 30.18 8.22
CA SER A 23 10.32 30.71 7.32
C SER A 23 11.55 29.83 7.41
N ALA A 24 12.03 29.33 6.25
CA ALA A 24 13.31 28.66 6.18
C ALA A 24 14.35 29.53 6.89
N GLN A 25 15.15 28.93 7.78
CA GLN A 25 16.31 29.63 8.29
C GLN A 25 17.25 29.89 7.12
N ALA A 26 17.79 31.10 7.03
CA ALA A 26 18.83 31.33 6.06
C ALA A 26 20.04 30.46 6.44
N THR A 27 20.82 30.09 5.43
CA THR A 27 22.02 29.27 5.61
C THR A 27 23.12 29.86 4.76
N THR A 28 24.36 29.77 5.25
CA THR A 28 25.53 30.38 4.61
C THR A 28 26.49 29.29 4.15
N LEU A 29 26.91 29.33 2.89
CA LEU A 29 28.00 28.51 2.40
C LEU A 29 29.31 29.03 3.03
N VAL A 30 29.94 28.21 3.88
CA VAL A 30 31.21 28.55 4.55
C VAL A 30 32.40 27.73 4.04
N GLY A 31 32.14 26.76 3.17
CA GLY A 31 33.17 25.96 2.51
C GLY A 31 32.62 25.29 1.26
N TYR A 32 33.47 25.14 0.24
CA TYR A 32 33.16 24.44 -1.01
C TYR A 32 34.34 23.58 -1.49
N ALA A 33 34.07 22.39 -2.01
CA ALA A 33 35.01 21.57 -2.77
C ALA A 33 34.26 20.76 -3.85
N GLN A 34 34.98 20.21 -4.84
CA GLN A 34 34.38 19.36 -5.88
C GLN A 34 35.37 18.28 -6.34
N LEU A 35 34.85 17.09 -6.67
CA LEU A 35 35.59 16.01 -7.32
C LEU A 35 35.21 15.96 -8.81
N PRO A 36 36.16 16.10 -9.76
CA PRO A 36 35.84 16.13 -11.19
C PRO A 36 35.15 14.86 -11.67
N ALA A 37 34.09 14.98 -12.47
CA ALA A 37 33.24 13.86 -12.90
C ALA A 37 34.00 12.65 -13.52
N ASP A 38 35.14 12.84 -14.18
CA ASP A 38 35.93 11.72 -14.71
C ASP A 38 37.06 11.30 -13.74
N THR A 39 36.70 10.93 -12.51
CA THR A 39 37.63 10.38 -11.49
C THR A 39 37.45 8.87 -11.33
N PHE A 40 38.56 8.13 -11.40
CA PHE A 40 38.58 6.66 -11.35
C PHE A 40 39.58 6.14 -10.30
N SER A 41 39.36 4.89 -9.89
CA SER A 41 40.22 4.11 -8.99
C SER A 41 40.59 2.77 -9.61
N ASP A 42 41.65 2.14 -9.09
CA ASP A 42 42.12 0.84 -9.55
C ASP A 42 41.06 -0.26 -9.34
N GLY A 43 40.94 -1.14 -10.32
CA GLY A 43 39.96 -2.22 -10.36
C GLY A 43 39.83 -2.82 -11.76
N PRO A 44 38.91 -3.77 -11.98
CA PRO A 44 38.56 -4.22 -13.31
C PRO A 44 37.95 -3.07 -14.14
N ALA A 45 38.10 -3.16 -15.46
CA ALA A 45 37.47 -2.25 -16.40
C ALA A 45 35.93 -2.36 -16.34
N SER A 46 35.23 -1.24 -16.54
CA SER A 46 33.78 -1.11 -16.30
C SER A 46 33.05 -0.34 -17.40
N GLY A 47 31.71 -0.34 -17.36
CA GLY A 47 30.85 0.38 -18.30
C GLY A 47 30.62 -0.35 -19.63
N ALA A 48 30.86 -1.66 -19.70
CA ALA A 48 30.55 -2.49 -20.88
C ALA A 48 29.04 -2.66 -21.10
N PHE A 49 28.23 -2.37 -20.07
CA PHE A 49 26.77 -2.49 -20.08
C PHE A 49 26.01 -1.14 -20.06
N SER A 50 26.68 0.01 -19.85
CA SER A 50 26.04 1.32 -19.67
C SER A 50 25.56 2.01 -20.96
N GLY A 51 24.95 1.25 -21.89
CA GLY A 51 24.50 1.74 -23.19
C GLY A 51 23.20 1.13 -23.71
N ALA A 52 22.69 1.68 -24.81
CA ALA A 52 21.43 1.30 -25.46
C ALA A 52 21.50 -0.05 -26.23
N GLY A 53 22.18 -1.04 -25.66
CA GLY A 53 22.49 -2.34 -26.24
C GLY A 53 23.64 -3.00 -25.47
N LEU A 54 23.45 -4.23 -25.00
CA LEU A 54 24.37 -4.90 -24.08
C LEU A 54 25.62 -5.45 -24.81
N ARG A 55 26.75 -5.49 -24.07
CA ARG A 55 28.06 -6.05 -24.46
C ARG A 55 28.82 -5.27 -25.54
N GLY A 56 29.31 -4.09 -25.17
CA GLY A 56 30.48 -3.47 -25.81
C GLY A 56 31.80 -3.87 -25.13
N GLU A 57 32.90 -3.26 -25.55
CA GLU A 57 34.12 -3.19 -24.71
C GLU A 57 33.85 -2.31 -23.48
N ALA A 58 34.55 -2.57 -22.38
CA ALA A 58 34.47 -1.74 -21.18
C ALA A 58 34.97 -0.31 -21.47
N ARG A 59 34.13 0.69 -21.20
CA ARG A 59 34.39 2.10 -21.51
C ARG A 59 35.48 2.71 -20.63
N PHE A 60 35.63 2.21 -19.41
CA PHE A 60 36.51 2.77 -18.39
C PHE A 60 37.55 1.73 -17.97
N LYS A 61 38.81 2.16 -17.81
CA LYS A 61 39.94 1.27 -17.50
C LYS A 61 40.03 0.83 -16.02
N GLY A 62 39.09 1.29 -15.20
CA GLY A 62 38.98 1.04 -13.77
C GLY A 62 37.57 1.40 -13.30
N GLN A 63 37.40 1.62 -12.00
CA GLN A 63 36.09 1.85 -11.38
C GLN A 63 35.89 3.35 -11.08
N PRO A 64 34.75 3.97 -11.41
CA PRO A 64 34.45 5.34 -11.00
C PRO A 64 34.50 5.51 -9.47
N VAL A 65 34.89 6.70 -9.00
CA VAL A 65 34.94 7.06 -7.56
C VAL A 65 33.73 7.96 -7.25
N GLN A 66 32.57 7.58 -7.79
CA GLN A 66 31.37 8.41 -7.99
C GLN A 66 30.15 7.50 -8.14
N GLY A 67 28.94 8.06 -8.03
CA GLY A 67 27.93 7.38 -7.20
C GLY A 67 28.30 7.59 -5.73
N PHE A 68 27.55 8.37 -4.96
CA PHE A 68 27.74 8.58 -3.52
C PHE A 68 26.43 8.52 -2.74
N SER A 69 26.13 7.34 -2.22
CA SER A 69 24.90 6.98 -1.49
C SER A 69 25.08 7.00 0.04
N GLY A 70 25.69 8.05 0.56
CA GLY A 70 25.84 8.29 2.00
C GLY A 70 27.29 8.50 2.46
N VAL A 71 27.42 9.11 3.64
CA VAL A 71 28.70 9.62 4.17
C VAL A 71 28.89 9.34 5.67
N GLN A 72 30.13 8.98 6.06
CA GLN A 72 30.53 8.83 7.46
C GLN A 72 31.91 9.42 7.76
N PHE A 73 32.19 9.69 9.04
CA PHE A 73 33.53 10.09 9.46
C PHE A 73 34.55 8.96 9.28
N GLY A 74 35.62 9.26 8.54
CA GLY A 74 36.81 8.42 8.42
C GLY A 74 37.95 8.83 9.37
N PRO A 75 38.99 7.99 9.47
CA PRO A 75 40.16 8.23 10.31
C PRO A 75 41.00 9.41 9.80
N ASN A 76 41.85 9.97 10.67
CA ASN A 76 42.89 10.95 10.31
C ASN A 76 42.41 12.20 9.53
N GLY A 77 41.10 12.53 9.61
CA GLY A 77 40.49 13.66 8.91
C GLY A 77 39.75 13.32 7.60
N SER A 78 39.77 12.08 7.12
CA SER A 78 39.01 11.66 5.93
C SER A 78 37.53 11.40 6.24
N TYR A 79 36.74 11.23 5.20
CA TYR A 79 35.34 10.81 5.23
C TYR A 79 35.23 9.55 4.37
N TRP A 80 34.43 8.58 4.80
CA TRP A 80 34.03 7.46 3.96
C TRP A 80 32.77 7.87 3.20
N PHE A 81 32.74 7.60 1.90
CA PHE A 81 31.55 7.70 1.05
C PHE A 81 31.25 6.32 0.45
N LEU A 82 30.01 5.85 0.56
CA LEU A 82 29.52 4.63 -0.09
C LEU A 82 29.25 4.91 -1.57
N SER A 83 29.44 3.93 -2.45
CA SER A 83 29.01 4.04 -3.85
C SER A 83 27.58 3.53 -4.07
N ASP A 84 26.75 4.32 -4.76
CA ASP A 84 25.51 3.88 -5.43
C ASP A 84 25.77 2.63 -6.32
N ASN A 85 24.70 2.00 -6.81
CA ASN A 85 24.77 0.95 -7.82
C ASN A 85 25.60 1.36 -9.07
N GLY A 86 25.69 2.64 -9.40
CA GLY A 86 26.79 3.24 -10.18
C GLY A 86 26.38 3.76 -11.55
N TYR A 87 25.72 2.95 -12.38
CA TYR A 87 25.21 3.38 -13.69
C TYR A 87 23.69 3.61 -13.71
N GLY A 88 23.07 3.70 -12.53
CA GLY A 88 21.66 4.06 -12.33
C GLY A 88 20.64 2.97 -12.66
N SER A 89 21.05 1.69 -12.74
CA SER A 89 20.12 0.56 -12.74
C SER A 89 20.78 -0.81 -12.51
N LYS A 90 20.01 -1.74 -11.95
CA LYS A 90 20.34 -3.19 -11.90
C LYS A 90 20.80 -3.79 -13.24
N ALA A 91 20.30 -3.27 -14.35
CA ALA A 91 20.48 -3.85 -15.68
C ALA A 91 21.78 -3.43 -16.38
N ASN A 92 22.43 -2.34 -15.94
CA ASN A 92 23.67 -1.83 -16.52
C ASN A 92 24.84 -1.75 -15.53
N SER A 93 24.63 -1.95 -14.24
CA SER A 93 25.66 -1.89 -13.19
C SER A 93 26.40 -3.21 -12.90
N ALA A 94 26.35 -4.20 -13.80
CA ALA A 94 26.93 -5.54 -13.59
C ALA A 94 28.48 -5.61 -13.67
N ASP A 95 29.17 -4.53 -14.06
CA ASP A 95 30.63 -4.39 -13.97
C ASP A 95 31.10 -3.22 -13.07
N PHE A 96 30.17 -2.64 -12.32
CA PHE A 96 30.42 -1.62 -11.31
C PHE A 96 30.56 -2.29 -9.93
N LEU A 97 31.68 -2.08 -9.23
CA LEU A 97 32.00 -2.70 -7.95
C LEU A 97 31.55 -1.81 -6.78
N LEU A 98 30.74 -2.37 -5.87
CA LEU A 98 30.25 -1.67 -4.70
C LEU A 98 31.38 -1.45 -3.69
N ARG A 99 31.63 -0.18 -3.32
CA ARG A 99 32.81 0.25 -2.58
C ARG A 99 32.51 1.37 -1.60
N LEU A 100 33.34 1.48 -0.56
CA LEU A 100 33.45 2.71 0.24
C LEU A 100 34.79 3.37 -0.07
N TYR A 101 34.77 4.66 -0.41
CA TYR A 101 35.95 5.46 -0.76
C TYR A 101 36.31 6.43 0.37
N SER A 102 37.56 6.42 0.83
CA SER A 102 38.05 7.38 1.83
C SER A 102 38.50 8.68 1.15
N LEU A 103 37.71 9.74 1.24
CA LEU A 103 38.04 11.07 0.71
C LEU A 103 38.57 11.99 1.80
N LYS A 104 39.71 12.67 1.57
CA LYS A 104 40.18 13.77 2.42
C LYS A 104 39.78 15.10 1.79
N LEU A 105 38.93 15.84 2.50
CA LEU A 105 38.27 17.04 2.03
C LEU A 105 38.92 18.30 2.61
N SER A 106 39.31 19.24 1.74
CA SER A 106 39.83 20.56 2.12
C SER A 106 38.99 21.65 1.44
N ALA A 107 38.17 22.37 2.22
CA ALA A 107 37.24 23.36 1.69
C ALA A 107 37.94 24.66 1.23
N LYS A 108 37.48 25.25 0.12
CA LYS A 108 37.68 26.68 -0.18
C LYS A 108 36.81 27.48 0.78
N THR A 109 37.42 28.28 1.65
CA THR A 109 36.74 29.09 2.69
C THR A 109 36.85 30.61 2.49
N ALA A 110 37.51 31.04 1.40
CA ALA A 110 37.70 32.43 1.01
C ALA A 110 37.49 32.59 -0.52
N PRO A 111 37.32 33.82 -1.06
CA PRO A 111 37.11 34.03 -2.49
C PRO A 111 38.28 33.52 -3.37
N THR A 112 39.50 33.55 -2.85
CA THR A 112 40.72 33.06 -3.51
C THR A 112 41.09 31.65 -3.05
N GLY A 113 41.76 30.89 -3.93
CA GLY A 113 42.07 29.48 -3.72
C GLY A 113 41.02 28.53 -4.32
N GLN A 114 41.19 27.23 -4.07
CA GLN A 114 40.33 26.16 -4.56
C GLN A 114 40.14 25.11 -3.45
N GLY A 115 38.99 24.43 -3.48
CA GLY A 115 38.74 23.27 -2.63
C GLY A 115 39.42 22.05 -3.23
N VAL A 116 39.95 21.17 -2.39
CA VAL A 116 40.71 19.98 -2.80
C VAL A 116 40.04 18.74 -2.23
N VAL A 117 39.85 17.74 -3.08
CA VAL A 117 39.35 16.41 -2.73
C VAL A 117 40.47 15.41 -3.06
N GLU A 118 41.05 14.80 -2.05
CA GLU A 118 42.07 13.75 -2.19
C GLU A 118 41.38 12.39 -2.08
N VAL A 119 41.40 11.59 -3.16
CA VAL A 119 40.94 10.19 -3.14
C VAL A 119 42.00 9.32 -2.47
N GLY A 120 41.63 8.64 -1.39
CA GLY A 120 42.47 7.70 -0.66
C GLY A 120 42.11 6.23 -0.94
N PRO A 121 42.40 5.32 0.01
CA PRO A 121 42.05 3.90 -0.09
C PRO A 121 40.53 3.66 -0.21
N HIS A 122 40.18 2.45 -0.64
CA HIS A 122 38.79 1.98 -0.70
C HIS A 122 38.61 0.63 -0.02
N ILE A 123 37.39 0.37 0.45
CA ILE A 123 36.88 -0.94 0.87
C ILE A 123 36.02 -1.48 -0.29
N SER A 124 36.16 -2.75 -0.67
CA SER A 124 35.27 -3.39 -1.66
C SER A 124 34.34 -4.39 -0.98
N LEU A 125 33.03 -4.24 -1.18
CA LEU A 125 32.00 -5.11 -0.61
C LEU A 125 32.01 -6.47 -1.31
N ARG A 126 32.02 -7.57 -0.54
CA ARG A 126 32.24 -8.92 -1.10
C ARG A 126 31.72 -10.05 -0.20
N ASP A 127 31.36 -11.18 -0.81
CA ASP A 127 30.73 -12.34 -0.13
C ASP A 127 31.51 -13.67 -0.30
N PRO A 128 32.80 -13.77 0.07
CA PRO A 128 33.60 -14.99 -0.15
C PRO A 128 33.05 -16.23 0.58
N ASP A 129 32.31 -16.04 1.67
CA ASP A 129 31.74 -17.12 2.50
C ASP A 129 30.35 -17.59 2.05
N LYS A 130 29.82 -17.06 0.93
CA LYS A 130 28.50 -17.41 0.37
C LYS A 130 27.32 -17.20 1.33
N LYS A 131 27.29 -16.03 1.99
CA LYS A 131 26.20 -15.58 2.86
C LYS A 131 24.98 -15.12 2.06
N VAL A 132 25.17 -14.64 0.83
CA VAL A 132 24.05 -14.30 -0.07
C VAL A 132 23.39 -15.61 -0.57
N PRO A 133 22.11 -15.88 -0.27
CA PRO A 133 21.47 -17.16 -0.56
C PRO A 133 20.95 -17.31 -2.00
N TRP A 134 21.38 -16.43 -2.92
CA TRP A 134 21.07 -16.46 -4.36
C TRP A 134 22.34 -16.24 -5.18
N VAL A 135 22.26 -16.51 -6.48
CA VAL A 135 23.37 -16.32 -7.43
C VAL A 135 23.62 -14.84 -7.65
N ILE A 136 24.87 -14.42 -7.47
CA ILE A 136 25.37 -13.06 -7.74
C ILE A 136 26.19 -13.01 -9.04
N VAL A 137 26.48 -11.83 -9.58
CA VAL A 137 27.27 -11.66 -10.82
C VAL A 137 28.62 -12.36 -10.73
N ASN A 138 29.35 -12.18 -9.62
CA ASN A 138 30.70 -12.72 -9.43
C ASN A 138 30.71 -14.10 -8.73
N GLU A 139 29.64 -14.89 -8.86
CA GLU A 139 29.40 -16.20 -8.19
C GLU A 139 30.60 -17.17 -8.23
N ALA A 140 31.29 -17.21 -9.38
CA ALA A 140 32.40 -18.13 -9.66
C ALA A 140 33.79 -17.59 -9.28
N SER A 141 33.90 -16.35 -8.79
CA SER A 141 35.16 -15.79 -8.30
C SER A 141 35.43 -16.21 -6.85
N PRO A 142 36.69 -16.27 -6.38
CA PRO A 142 37.00 -16.57 -4.98
C PRO A 142 36.51 -15.49 -4.00
N GLU A 143 36.69 -14.21 -4.35
CA GLU A 143 36.32 -13.09 -3.48
C GLU A 143 34.82 -12.78 -3.48
N ARG A 144 34.08 -13.11 -4.56
CA ARG A 144 32.66 -12.79 -4.71
C ARG A 144 32.35 -11.30 -4.48
N LEU A 145 33.08 -10.44 -5.19
CA LEU A 145 32.87 -8.99 -5.17
C LEU A 145 31.44 -8.64 -5.57
N LEU A 146 30.76 -7.79 -4.80
CA LEU A 146 29.38 -7.38 -5.05
C LEU A 146 29.33 -6.23 -6.07
N THR A 147 28.29 -6.25 -6.91
CA THR A 147 28.06 -5.27 -7.98
C THR A 147 26.72 -4.57 -7.84
N GLY A 148 26.55 -3.43 -8.52
CA GLY A 148 25.27 -2.72 -8.59
C GLY A 148 24.15 -3.47 -9.34
N ALA A 149 24.43 -4.67 -9.87
CA ALA A 149 23.40 -5.61 -10.33
C ALA A 149 22.95 -6.59 -9.22
N ASP A 150 23.77 -6.80 -8.19
CA ASP A 150 23.45 -7.67 -7.05
C ASP A 150 22.59 -6.94 -6.02
N PHE A 151 23.08 -5.79 -5.55
CA PHE A 151 22.48 -4.90 -4.54
C PHE A 151 22.49 -3.45 -5.04
N ASP A 152 21.68 -2.61 -4.40
CA ASP A 152 21.45 -1.19 -4.73
C ASP A 152 21.62 -0.44 -3.41
N VAL A 153 22.87 -0.11 -3.08
CA VAL A 153 23.32 0.04 -1.69
C VAL A 153 23.37 1.50 -1.24
N GLU A 154 22.67 1.74 -0.13
CA GLU A 154 22.23 3.07 0.26
C GLU A 154 22.31 3.26 1.78
N GLY A 155 22.99 4.34 2.18
CA GLY A 155 23.28 4.66 3.57
C GLY A 155 24.17 3.62 4.28
N PHE A 156 25.00 4.08 5.21
CA PHE A 156 25.82 3.17 6.02
C PHE A 156 26.27 3.78 7.34
N PHE A 157 26.73 2.92 8.26
CA PHE A 157 27.47 3.31 9.46
C PHE A 157 28.49 2.24 9.86
N PHE A 158 29.49 2.66 10.64
CA PHE A 158 30.33 1.74 11.39
C PHE A 158 29.75 1.55 12.80
N ALA A 159 29.59 0.30 13.23
CA ALA A 159 29.12 -0.05 14.57
C ALA A 159 30.27 0.06 15.61
N PRO A 160 29.99 0.10 16.93
CA PRO A 160 31.02 0.30 17.95
C PRO A 160 32.07 -0.82 18.09
N ASP A 161 31.84 -1.98 17.46
CA ASP A 161 32.81 -3.08 17.36
C ASP A 161 33.72 -2.98 16.11
N GLY A 162 33.49 -1.98 15.25
CA GLY A 162 34.21 -1.76 14.00
C GLY A 162 33.61 -2.46 12.77
N THR A 163 32.48 -3.17 12.91
CA THR A 163 31.75 -3.73 11.76
C THR A 163 31.06 -2.62 10.96
N LEU A 164 30.73 -2.92 9.70
CA LEU A 164 30.10 -2.02 8.74
C LEU A 164 28.69 -2.51 8.44
N TRP A 165 27.71 -1.61 8.51
CA TRP A 165 26.31 -1.89 8.18
C TRP A 165 25.85 -0.98 7.04
N VAL A 166 25.22 -1.55 6.02
CA VAL A 166 24.83 -0.89 4.76
C VAL A 166 23.37 -1.22 4.43
N GLY A 167 22.61 -0.28 3.86
CA GLY A 167 21.24 -0.51 3.39
C GLY A 167 21.18 -1.08 1.98
N ASP A 168 19.97 -1.38 1.53
CA ASP A 168 19.68 -1.83 0.16
C ASP A 168 18.26 -1.41 -0.29
N GLU A 169 18.13 -1.10 -1.57
CA GLU A 169 16.91 -0.72 -2.29
C GLU A 169 16.20 -1.92 -2.96
N PHE A 170 16.94 -2.93 -3.39
CA PHE A 170 16.44 -4.02 -4.24
C PHE A 170 15.62 -5.09 -3.50
N GLY A 171 15.74 -5.24 -2.19
CA GLY A 171 14.98 -6.24 -1.43
C GLY A 171 14.81 -5.89 0.05
N PRO A 172 14.63 -4.60 0.36
CA PRO A 172 15.23 -3.87 1.46
C PRO A 172 15.90 -4.72 2.53
N TYR A 173 17.22 -4.79 2.46
CA TYR A 173 18.06 -5.51 3.39
C TYR A 173 18.87 -4.55 4.29
N LEU A 174 19.24 -5.03 5.47
CA LEU A 174 20.47 -4.57 6.11
C LEU A 174 21.58 -5.59 5.85
N LEU A 175 22.71 -5.10 5.37
CA LEU A 175 23.89 -5.89 5.00
C LEU A 175 25.00 -5.66 6.04
N HIS A 176 25.47 -6.75 6.67
CA HIS A 176 26.45 -6.70 7.75
C HIS A 176 27.83 -7.20 7.29
N PHE A 177 28.81 -6.30 7.23
CA PHE A 177 30.16 -6.53 6.74
C PHE A 177 31.22 -6.34 7.84
N SER A 178 32.39 -6.95 7.66
CA SER A 178 33.60 -6.59 8.41
C SER A 178 34.10 -5.19 8.05
N ALA A 179 35.00 -4.65 8.88
CA ALA A 179 35.70 -3.39 8.63
C ALA A 179 36.42 -3.33 7.26
N ASP A 180 36.79 -4.48 6.69
CA ASP A 180 37.42 -4.62 5.37
C ASP A 180 36.45 -5.02 4.25
N GLY A 181 35.13 -5.04 4.49
CA GLY A 181 34.09 -5.21 3.45
C GLY A 181 33.68 -6.65 3.12
N LYS A 182 34.04 -7.65 3.94
CA LYS A 182 33.57 -9.04 3.78
C LYS A 182 32.22 -9.22 4.49
N LEU A 183 31.22 -9.74 3.78
CA LEU A 183 29.88 -10.02 4.31
C LEU A 183 29.96 -11.10 5.40
N LEU A 184 29.39 -10.80 6.57
CA LEU A 184 29.45 -11.63 7.77
C LEU A 184 28.22 -12.52 7.93
N ASP A 185 27.04 -11.98 7.63
CA ASP A 185 25.74 -12.63 7.79
C ASP A 185 24.93 -12.58 6.50
N ALA A 186 23.89 -13.42 6.41
CA ALA A 186 22.95 -13.35 5.28
C ALA A 186 22.17 -12.02 5.32
N PRO A 187 21.78 -11.44 4.16
CA PRO A 187 21.04 -10.17 4.10
C PRO A 187 19.81 -10.15 5.03
N ALA A 188 19.77 -9.20 5.96
CA ALA A 188 18.73 -9.11 6.97
C ALA A 188 17.45 -8.51 6.37
N VAL A 189 16.46 -9.36 6.13
CA VAL A 189 15.20 -9.03 5.45
C VAL A 189 14.33 -8.08 6.29
N THR A 190 13.83 -7.00 5.67
CA THR A 190 12.92 -6.05 6.33
C THR A 190 11.52 -6.65 6.51
N PRO A 191 11.02 -6.80 7.76
CA PRO A 191 9.64 -7.21 8.00
C PRO A 191 8.66 -6.07 7.65
N ASN A 192 7.47 -6.41 7.15
CA ASN A 192 6.47 -5.42 6.74
C ASN A 192 6.04 -4.50 7.90
N LEU A 193 5.77 -5.06 9.09
CA LEU A 193 5.28 -4.30 10.25
C LEU A 193 4.03 -3.44 9.96
N ALA A 194 3.15 -3.89 9.05
CA ALA A 194 2.02 -3.13 8.52
C ALA A 194 1.12 -2.47 9.58
N GLY A 195 0.97 -3.11 10.75
CA GLY A 195 0.15 -2.62 11.87
C GLY A 195 -1.34 -2.66 11.55
N LEU A 196 -1.84 -3.86 11.23
CA LEU A 196 -3.20 -4.09 10.71
C LEU A 196 -4.26 -3.49 11.66
N PRO A 197 -5.02 -2.46 11.22
CA PRO A 197 -6.02 -1.79 12.05
C PRO A 197 -7.38 -2.53 12.07
N THR A 198 -7.36 -3.85 11.89
CA THR A 198 -8.52 -4.74 12.00
C THR A 198 -8.85 -5.02 13.46
N LEU A 199 -10.09 -5.44 13.74
CA LEU A 199 -10.64 -5.55 15.10
C LEU A 199 -9.78 -6.36 16.08
N ARG A 200 -9.03 -7.34 15.58
CA ARG A 200 -8.19 -8.25 16.37
C ARG A 200 -6.77 -8.37 15.81
N GLY A 201 -6.35 -7.42 14.95
CA GLY A 201 -5.04 -7.42 14.29
C GLY A 201 -4.83 -8.54 13.26
N GLN A 202 -5.90 -9.21 12.83
CA GLN A 202 -5.86 -10.29 11.84
C GLN A 202 -5.81 -9.77 10.39
N ALA A 203 -5.37 -10.61 9.45
CA ALA A 203 -5.47 -10.31 8.02
C ALA A 203 -6.94 -10.10 7.59
N PRO A 204 -7.27 -9.04 6.82
CA PRO A 204 -8.61 -8.87 6.25
C PRO A 204 -8.99 -10.04 5.32
N ILE A 205 -10.25 -10.47 5.34
CA ILE A 205 -10.72 -11.58 4.47
C ILE A 205 -11.21 -11.09 3.10
N VAL A 206 -11.02 -11.91 2.06
CA VAL A 206 -11.55 -11.66 0.72
C VAL A 206 -12.81 -12.48 0.49
N ILE A 207 -13.92 -11.78 0.27
CA ILE A 207 -15.25 -12.38 0.10
C ILE A 207 -15.66 -12.20 -1.37
N GLY A 208 -15.82 -13.32 -2.07
CA GLY A 208 -16.31 -13.33 -3.45
C GLY A 208 -17.80 -13.03 -3.50
N HIS A 209 -18.14 -11.76 -3.74
CA HIS A 209 -19.52 -11.29 -3.85
C HIS A 209 -20.17 -11.94 -5.07
N ARG A 210 -21.12 -12.84 -4.80
CA ARG A 210 -21.77 -13.74 -5.78
C ARG A 210 -20.77 -14.63 -6.54
N GLY A 211 -19.62 -14.90 -5.92
CA GLY A 211 -18.44 -15.51 -6.51
C GLY A 211 -17.49 -14.49 -7.16
N SER A 212 -17.09 -14.74 -8.40
CA SER A 212 -16.30 -13.82 -9.24
C SER A 212 -17.22 -13.19 -10.28
N SER A 213 -18.25 -12.50 -9.80
CA SER A 213 -19.34 -11.91 -10.59
C SER A 213 -18.86 -10.86 -11.61
N GLY A 214 -17.65 -10.33 -11.45
CA GLY A 214 -16.97 -9.48 -12.43
C GLY A 214 -16.42 -10.21 -13.66
N THR A 215 -16.38 -11.55 -13.64
CA THR A 215 -15.79 -12.38 -14.71
C THR A 215 -16.64 -13.61 -15.11
N ARG A 216 -17.75 -13.86 -14.41
CA ARG A 216 -18.69 -14.97 -14.61
C ARG A 216 -20.11 -14.53 -14.19
N PRO A 217 -21.18 -15.06 -14.80
CA PRO A 217 -22.55 -14.82 -14.35
C PRO A 217 -22.72 -15.14 -12.86
N GLU A 218 -23.35 -14.21 -12.14
CA GLU A 218 -23.45 -14.23 -10.68
C GLU A 218 -24.16 -15.48 -10.14
N HIS A 219 -23.71 -15.94 -8.96
CA HIS A 219 -24.18 -17.17 -8.30
C HIS A 219 -24.24 -18.39 -9.24
N THR A 220 -23.10 -18.76 -9.80
CA THR A 220 -22.91 -20.02 -10.53
C THR A 220 -21.77 -20.81 -9.87
N LEU A 221 -21.77 -22.14 -9.96
CA LEU A 221 -20.67 -22.94 -9.40
C LEU A 221 -19.32 -22.57 -10.03
N GLU A 222 -19.30 -22.18 -11.30
CA GLU A 222 -18.10 -21.63 -11.94
C GLU A 222 -17.70 -20.26 -11.38
N SER A 223 -18.64 -19.34 -11.12
CA SER A 223 -18.34 -18.06 -10.45
C SER A 223 -17.70 -18.29 -9.08
N TYR A 224 -18.22 -19.23 -8.28
CA TYR A 224 -17.64 -19.59 -6.99
C TYR A 224 -16.27 -20.28 -7.12
N ARG A 225 -16.12 -21.22 -8.06
CA ARG A 225 -14.84 -21.90 -8.34
C ARG A 225 -13.75 -20.89 -8.73
N VAL A 226 -14.06 -19.96 -9.63
CA VAL A 226 -13.14 -18.90 -10.06
C VAL A 226 -12.80 -17.96 -8.92
N ALA A 227 -13.75 -17.61 -8.03
CA ALA A 227 -13.47 -16.80 -6.85
C ALA A 227 -12.45 -17.48 -5.93
N ILE A 228 -12.67 -18.76 -5.63
CA ILE A 228 -11.81 -19.59 -4.79
C ILE A 228 -10.40 -19.71 -5.40
N GLU A 229 -10.30 -20.01 -6.69
CA GLU A 229 -9.03 -20.12 -7.43
C GLU A 229 -8.31 -18.77 -7.55
N SER A 230 -9.05 -17.66 -7.52
CA SER A 230 -8.53 -16.29 -7.48
C SER A 230 -8.13 -15.81 -6.08
N GLY A 231 -8.21 -16.66 -5.05
CA GLY A 231 -7.75 -16.34 -3.69
C GLY A 231 -8.83 -15.84 -2.73
N ALA A 232 -10.13 -15.99 -3.03
CA ALA A 232 -11.18 -15.75 -2.03
C ALA A 232 -11.07 -16.72 -0.84
N ASP A 233 -11.38 -16.22 0.36
CA ASP A 233 -11.51 -17.00 1.59
C ASP A 233 -12.95 -17.50 1.79
N PHE A 234 -13.92 -16.65 1.41
CA PHE A 234 -15.35 -16.90 1.49
C PHE A 234 -16.02 -16.70 0.12
N VAL A 235 -17.09 -17.46 -0.13
CA VAL A 235 -18.02 -17.22 -1.25
C VAL A 235 -19.42 -16.90 -0.73
N GLU A 236 -20.08 -15.92 -1.35
CA GLU A 236 -21.39 -15.42 -0.94
C GLU A 236 -22.52 -15.97 -1.84
N PRO A 237 -23.40 -16.84 -1.32
CA PRO A 237 -24.67 -17.16 -1.94
C PRO A 237 -25.82 -16.31 -1.36
N ASP A 238 -26.43 -15.48 -2.20
CA ASP A 238 -27.71 -14.83 -1.90
C ASP A 238 -28.84 -15.86 -2.01
N LEU A 239 -29.65 -16.03 -0.97
CA LEU A 239 -30.59 -17.15 -0.89
C LEU A 239 -32.05 -16.73 -1.03
N VAL A 240 -32.69 -17.31 -2.06
CA VAL A 240 -34.13 -17.33 -2.31
C VAL A 240 -34.63 -18.78 -2.40
N VAL A 241 -35.95 -19.00 -2.42
CA VAL A 241 -36.55 -20.34 -2.25
C VAL A 241 -37.40 -20.73 -3.45
N THR A 242 -37.21 -21.96 -3.94
CA THR A 242 -38.06 -22.58 -4.97
C THR A 242 -39.42 -23.00 -4.42
N LYS A 243 -40.39 -23.19 -5.31
CA LYS A 243 -41.76 -23.65 -4.99
C LYS A 243 -41.83 -24.96 -4.19
N ASP A 244 -40.84 -25.82 -4.36
CA ASP A 244 -40.67 -27.10 -3.66
C ASP A 244 -39.76 -27.01 -2.42
N GLY A 245 -39.44 -25.80 -1.97
CA GLY A 245 -38.81 -25.54 -0.67
C GLY A 245 -37.29 -25.69 -0.63
N VAL A 246 -36.59 -25.46 -1.75
CA VAL A 246 -35.13 -25.56 -1.83
C VAL A 246 -34.49 -24.17 -1.89
N LEU A 247 -33.45 -23.94 -1.08
CA LEU A 247 -32.63 -22.73 -1.14
C LEU A 247 -31.72 -22.76 -2.38
N VAL A 248 -31.83 -21.74 -3.22
CA VAL A 248 -31.03 -21.55 -4.43
C VAL A 248 -30.36 -20.18 -4.42
N ALA A 249 -29.16 -20.11 -5.03
CA ALA A 249 -28.35 -18.92 -4.99
C ALA A 249 -28.74 -17.94 -6.13
N ARG A 250 -29.49 -16.89 -5.80
CA ARG A 250 -29.87 -15.76 -6.67
C ARG A 250 -30.10 -14.52 -5.81
N HIS A 251 -29.57 -13.37 -6.24
CA HIS A 251 -29.74 -12.10 -5.53
C HIS A 251 -31.19 -11.65 -5.41
N GLU A 252 -32.00 -11.86 -6.44
CA GLU A 252 -33.40 -11.43 -6.47
C GLU A 252 -34.35 -12.63 -6.51
N PRO A 253 -35.54 -12.52 -5.89
CA PRO A 253 -36.64 -13.45 -6.14
C PRO A 253 -37.10 -13.43 -7.59
N VAL A 254 -37.00 -12.26 -8.26
CA VAL A 254 -37.30 -12.11 -9.69
C VAL A 254 -36.07 -12.44 -10.54
N ILE A 255 -36.21 -13.43 -11.42
CA ILE A 255 -35.12 -13.89 -12.31
C ILE A 255 -35.17 -13.27 -13.72
N ALA A 256 -36.32 -12.70 -14.11
CA ALA A 256 -36.43 -11.82 -15.26
C ALA A 256 -37.59 -10.83 -15.09
N VAL A 257 -37.30 -9.53 -15.27
CA VAL A 257 -38.25 -8.41 -15.24
C VAL A 257 -38.68 -8.08 -16.68
N VAL A 258 -39.97 -7.82 -16.90
CA VAL A 258 -40.50 -7.41 -18.21
C VAL A 258 -41.34 -6.13 -18.13
N ASP A 259 -41.34 -5.35 -19.21
CA ASP A 259 -42.21 -4.19 -19.34
C ASP A 259 -43.69 -4.56 -19.64
N ALA A 260 -44.54 -3.54 -19.76
CA ALA A 260 -45.95 -3.69 -20.07
C ALA A 260 -46.22 -4.29 -21.47
N ALA A 261 -45.25 -4.25 -22.39
CA ALA A 261 -45.32 -4.89 -23.71
C ALA A 261 -44.75 -6.32 -23.71
N GLY A 262 -44.23 -6.80 -22.58
CA GLY A 262 -43.63 -8.14 -22.44
C GLY A 262 -42.16 -8.22 -22.85
N LYS A 263 -41.49 -7.10 -23.12
CA LYS A 263 -40.05 -7.06 -23.42
C LYS A 263 -39.26 -7.20 -22.13
N VAL A 264 -38.26 -8.08 -22.12
CA VAL A 264 -37.30 -8.23 -21.01
C VAL A 264 -36.50 -6.94 -20.81
N LEU A 265 -36.42 -6.49 -19.56
CA LEU A 265 -35.63 -5.33 -19.12
C LEU A 265 -34.33 -5.77 -18.44
N GLU A 266 -34.42 -6.72 -17.51
CA GLU A 266 -33.31 -7.35 -16.79
C GLU A 266 -33.60 -8.85 -16.67
N ALA A 267 -32.58 -9.70 -16.77
CA ALA A 267 -32.70 -11.14 -16.55
C ALA A 267 -31.37 -11.75 -16.10
N THR A 268 -31.41 -12.58 -15.06
CA THR A 268 -30.28 -13.37 -14.54
C THR A 268 -30.41 -14.87 -14.85
N VAL A 269 -31.56 -15.26 -15.43
CA VAL A 269 -31.87 -16.61 -15.94
C VAL A 269 -32.62 -16.46 -17.27
N ASP A 270 -32.37 -17.35 -18.22
CA ASP A 270 -32.91 -17.33 -19.59
C ASP A 270 -34.38 -17.78 -19.74
N VAL A 271 -35.20 -17.66 -18.68
CA VAL A 271 -36.62 -18.04 -18.64
C VAL A 271 -37.47 -17.51 -19.81
N ALA A 272 -37.11 -16.37 -20.39
CA ALA A 272 -37.80 -15.81 -21.56
C ALA A 272 -37.58 -16.62 -22.86
N ALA A 273 -36.61 -17.54 -22.90
CA ALA A 273 -36.39 -18.49 -24.00
C ALA A 273 -37.21 -19.79 -23.86
N HIS A 274 -37.90 -19.99 -22.72
CA HIS A 274 -38.68 -21.17 -22.39
C HIS A 274 -40.20 -20.91 -22.53
N PRO A 275 -40.80 -21.08 -23.73
CA PRO A 275 -42.22 -20.80 -23.96
C PRO A 275 -43.17 -21.66 -23.11
N GLU A 276 -42.73 -22.85 -22.67
CA GLU A 276 -43.44 -23.70 -21.71
C GLU A 276 -43.71 -23.01 -20.36
N PHE A 277 -42.88 -22.01 -20.00
CA PHE A 277 -43.02 -21.24 -18.77
C PHE A 277 -43.73 -19.91 -18.94
N ALA A 278 -44.22 -19.54 -20.14
CA ALA A 278 -44.90 -18.25 -20.37
C ALA A 278 -46.08 -17.99 -19.41
N ALA A 279 -46.76 -19.04 -18.95
CA ALA A 279 -47.85 -18.96 -17.96
C ALA A 279 -47.39 -18.68 -16.50
N ARG A 280 -46.08 -18.58 -16.25
CA ARG A 280 -45.48 -18.15 -14.97
C ARG A 280 -45.27 -16.63 -14.89
N LEU A 281 -45.44 -15.89 -15.99
CA LEU A 281 -45.30 -14.43 -16.01
C LEU A 281 -46.41 -13.78 -15.16
N THR A 282 -46.02 -13.12 -14.07
CA THR A 282 -46.93 -12.55 -13.08
C THR A 282 -46.49 -11.15 -12.66
N THR A 283 -47.30 -10.49 -11.82
CA THR A 283 -46.95 -9.26 -11.12
C THR A 283 -47.05 -9.51 -9.62
N LYS A 284 -45.99 -9.23 -8.87
CA LYS A 284 -45.93 -9.38 -7.41
C LYS A 284 -45.43 -8.09 -6.75
N LYS A 285 -45.72 -7.92 -5.47
CA LYS A 285 -45.30 -6.75 -4.68
C LYS A 285 -44.03 -7.08 -3.89
N LEU A 286 -42.86 -6.99 -4.54
CA LEU A 286 -41.55 -7.20 -3.93
C LEU A 286 -41.16 -5.94 -3.14
N ASP A 287 -40.94 -6.09 -1.84
CA ASP A 287 -40.57 -5.03 -0.88
C ASP A 287 -41.33 -3.71 -1.03
N GLY A 288 -42.63 -3.81 -1.32
CA GLY A 288 -43.54 -2.68 -1.48
C GLY A 288 -43.71 -2.18 -2.92
N VAL A 289 -42.86 -2.60 -3.85
CA VAL A 289 -42.84 -2.21 -5.27
C VAL A 289 -43.55 -3.26 -6.13
N GLU A 290 -44.38 -2.84 -7.09
CA GLU A 290 -44.96 -3.77 -8.07
C GLU A 290 -43.94 -4.13 -9.14
N VAL A 291 -43.54 -5.40 -9.18
CA VAL A 291 -42.59 -5.97 -10.14
C VAL A 291 -43.33 -6.96 -11.04
N ARG A 292 -43.19 -6.79 -12.36
CA ARG A 292 -43.72 -7.71 -13.37
C ARG A 292 -42.60 -8.58 -13.92
N GLY A 293 -42.75 -9.90 -13.83
CA GLY A 293 -41.68 -10.82 -14.19
C GLY A 293 -41.94 -12.28 -13.83
N TYR A 294 -40.85 -13.04 -13.82
CA TYR A 294 -40.80 -14.46 -13.44
C TYR A 294 -40.04 -14.59 -12.11
N PHE A 295 -40.61 -15.31 -11.14
CA PHE A 295 -40.09 -15.37 -9.77
C PHE A 295 -39.75 -16.81 -9.36
N VAL A 296 -38.64 -17.00 -8.63
CA VAL A 296 -38.10 -18.32 -8.26
C VAL A 296 -39.12 -19.17 -7.51
N GLU A 297 -39.91 -18.58 -6.61
CA GLU A 297 -40.91 -19.30 -5.81
C GLU A 297 -42.11 -19.83 -6.62
N ASP A 298 -42.23 -19.48 -7.92
CA ASP A 298 -43.24 -20.04 -8.82
C ASP A 298 -42.75 -21.33 -9.55
N PHE A 299 -41.45 -21.66 -9.47
CA PHE A 299 -40.81 -22.81 -10.10
C PHE A 299 -40.33 -23.83 -9.07
N THR A 300 -40.49 -25.12 -9.36
CA THR A 300 -39.77 -26.19 -8.67
C THR A 300 -38.28 -26.16 -9.02
N LEU A 301 -37.42 -26.78 -8.20
CA LEU A 301 -36.00 -26.94 -8.51
C LEU A 301 -35.81 -27.66 -9.86
N ALA A 302 -36.64 -28.65 -10.16
CA ALA A 302 -36.58 -29.40 -11.42
C ALA A 302 -36.86 -28.51 -12.64
N GLU A 303 -37.85 -27.61 -12.57
CA GLU A 303 -38.09 -26.59 -13.60
C GLU A 303 -36.93 -25.57 -13.67
N LEU A 304 -36.44 -25.10 -12.53
CA LEU A 304 -35.36 -24.11 -12.47
C LEU A 304 -34.03 -24.63 -13.04
N LYS A 305 -33.78 -25.95 -12.96
CA LYS A 305 -32.60 -26.63 -13.49
C LYS A 305 -32.62 -26.83 -15.02
N THR A 306 -33.74 -26.67 -15.71
CA THR A 306 -33.73 -26.69 -17.20
C THR A 306 -33.18 -25.39 -17.79
N MET A 307 -33.27 -24.30 -17.04
CA MET A 307 -32.87 -22.94 -17.44
C MET A 307 -31.40 -22.65 -17.10
N ARG A 308 -30.83 -21.58 -17.65
CA ARG A 308 -29.41 -21.22 -17.56
C ARG A 308 -29.19 -19.77 -17.13
N ALA A 309 -28.06 -19.55 -16.46
CA ALA A 309 -27.64 -18.24 -15.98
C ALA A 309 -27.26 -17.29 -17.12
N LEU A 310 -27.56 -16.00 -16.92
CA LEU A 310 -27.18 -14.90 -17.80
C LEU A 310 -26.35 -13.87 -17.04
N GLU A 311 -25.45 -13.17 -17.74
CA GLU A 311 -24.75 -12.01 -17.17
C GLU A 311 -25.75 -10.88 -16.85
N ARG A 312 -25.69 -10.37 -15.61
CA ARG A 312 -26.58 -9.34 -15.09
C ARG A 312 -26.26 -7.94 -15.64
N LEU A 313 -24.98 -7.66 -15.88
CA LEU A 313 -24.49 -6.37 -16.39
C LEU A 313 -23.88 -6.51 -17.80
N PRO A 314 -24.64 -7.02 -18.80
CA PRO A 314 -24.06 -7.45 -20.08
C PRO A 314 -23.53 -6.30 -20.94
N ALA A 315 -23.98 -5.07 -20.70
CA ALA A 315 -23.45 -3.87 -21.34
C ALA A 315 -22.04 -3.48 -20.82
N LEU A 316 -21.65 -3.99 -19.65
CA LEU A 316 -20.38 -3.71 -18.98
C LEU A 316 -19.42 -4.92 -19.01
N ARG A 317 -19.97 -6.13 -18.84
CA ARG A 317 -19.21 -7.40 -18.71
C ARG A 317 -19.30 -8.31 -19.95
N GLY A 318 -20.14 -7.95 -20.92
CA GLY A 318 -20.39 -8.76 -22.12
C GLY A 318 -21.31 -9.96 -21.85
N LYS A 319 -21.37 -10.91 -22.80
CA LYS A 319 -22.27 -12.08 -22.76
C LYS A 319 -21.55 -13.42 -23.01
N ALA A 320 -20.23 -13.46 -22.80
CA ALA A 320 -19.38 -14.59 -23.17
C ALA A 320 -19.67 -15.91 -22.41
N PHE A 321 -20.50 -15.85 -21.37
CA PHE A 321 -20.86 -16.99 -20.50
C PHE A 321 -22.37 -17.21 -20.35
N ASP A 322 -23.21 -16.42 -21.03
CA ASP A 322 -24.66 -16.62 -21.07
C ASP A 322 -24.99 -18.06 -21.53
N GLY A 323 -25.99 -18.68 -20.90
CA GLY A 323 -26.49 -20.01 -21.27
C GLY A 323 -25.62 -21.20 -20.85
N LYS A 324 -24.44 -20.98 -20.23
CA LYS A 324 -23.47 -22.06 -19.95
C LYS A 324 -23.64 -22.77 -18.60
N PHE A 325 -24.26 -22.12 -17.62
CA PHE A 325 -24.27 -22.59 -16.23
C PHE A 325 -25.68 -22.63 -15.65
N GLU A 326 -25.92 -23.52 -14.69
CA GLU A 326 -27.21 -23.67 -14.01
C GLU A 326 -27.33 -22.72 -12.80
N VAL A 327 -28.55 -22.58 -12.30
CA VAL A 327 -28.77 -22.08 -10.93
C VAL A 327 -28.33 -23.16 -9.92
N PRO A 328 -27.47 -22.84 -8.94
CA PRO A 328 -27.07 -23.79 -7.91
C PRO A 328 -27.94 -23.66 -6.64
N THR A 329 -28.18 -24.79 -5.99
CA THR A 329 -28.70 -24.88 -4.62
C THR A 329 -27.61 -24.53 -3.60
N LEU A 330 -28.00 -24.15 -2.38
CA LEU A 330 -27.05 -23.99 -1.27
C LEU A 330 -26.27 -25.29 -0.99
N ALA A 331 -26.90 -26.45 -1.15
CA ALA A 331 -26.24 -27.75 -0.96
C ALA A 331 -25.12 -27.99 -2.01
N GLU A 332 -25.31 -27.59 -3.27
CA GLU A 332 -24.27 -27.66 -4.31
C GLU A 332 -23.11 -26.69 -4.02
N VAL A 333 -23.37 -25.51 -3.45
CA VAL A 333 -22.33 -24.57 -3.01
C VAL A 333 -21.53 -25.14 -1.82
N ILE A 334 -22.21 -25.76 -0.84
CA ILE A 334 -21.57 -26.46 0.28
C ILE A 334 -20.73 -27.65 -0.22
N ALA A 335 -21.22 -28.41 -1.20
CA ALA A 335 -20.46 -29.50 -1.81
C ALA A 335 -19.18 -29.00 -2.50
N LEU A 336 -19.24 -27.87 -3.22
CA LEU A 336 -18.08 -27.25 -3.87
C LEU A 336 -16.99 -26.85 -2.87
N VAL A 337 -17.33 -26.17 -1.77
CA VAL A 337 -16.31 -25.74 -0.78
C VAL A 337 -15.69 -26.92 -0.02
N LYS A 338 -16.44 -28.02 0.16
CA LYS A 338 -15.91 -29.27 0.73
C LYS A 338 -15.00 -30.02 -0.24
N ASP A 339 -15.35 -30.06 -1.52
CA ASP A 339 -14.54 -30.68 -2.58
C ASP A 339 -13.20 -29.96 -2.75
N VAL A 340 -13.20 -28.61 -2.67
CA VAL A 340 -11.97 -27.79 -2.63
C VAL A 340 -11.12 -28.13 -1.41
N GLU A 341 -11.70 -28.21 -0.22
CA GLU A 341 -10.98 -28.57 1.01
C GLU A 341 -10.36 -29.98 0.91
N ALA A 342 -11.11 -30.96 0.41
CA ALA A 342 -10.64 -32.33 0.21
C ALA A 342 -9.50 -32.44 -0.82
N LYS A 343 -9.47 -31.56 -1.83
CA LYS A 343 -8.45 -31.54 -2.89
C LYS A 343 -7.21 -30.69 -2.58
N THR A 344 -7.34 -29.67 -1.73
CA THR A 344 -6.32 -28.62 -1.56
C THR A 344 -5.92 -28.32 -0.12
N GLY A 345 -6.68 -28.80 0.87
CA GLY A 345 -6.57 -28.41 2.28
C GLY A 345 -7.06 -26.99 2.60
N ARG A 346 -7.41 -26.16 1.60
CA ARG A 346 -7.93 -24.80 1.84
C ARG A 346 -9.35 -24.85 2.40
N LYS A 347 -9.52 -24.33 3.62
CA LYS A 347 -10.80 -24.22 4.31
C LYS A 347 -11.61 -23.00 3.84
N ILE A 348 -12.18 -23.10 2.64
CA ILE A 348 -13.10 -22.06 2.13
C ILE A 348 -14.36 -22.01 3.00
N GLY A 349 -14.82 -20.79 3.29
CA GLY A 349 -16.10 -20.52 3.97
C GLY A 349 -17.23 -20.12 3.02
N ILE A 350 -18.46 -20.09 3.54
CA ILE A 350 -19.62 -19.53 2.85
C ILE A 350 -20.20 -18.35 3.62
N TYR A 351 -20.80 -17.41 2.89
CA TYR A 351 -21.34 -16.16 3.44
C TYR A 351 -22.79 -15.96 2.99
N PRO A 352 -23.74 -16.85 3.35
CA PRO A 352 -25.13 -16.76 2.91
C PRO A 352 -25.85 -15.48 3.36
N GLU A 353 -26.47 -14.77 2.41
CA GLU A 353 -27.51 -13.77 2.70
C GLU A 353 -28.91 -14.42 2.66
N THR A 354 -29.76 -14.17 3.65
CA THR A 354 -31.20 -14.42 3.49
C THR A 354 -31.86 -13.22 2.82
N LYS A 355 -32.22 -13.35 1.53
CA LYS A 355 -32.88 -12.28 0.77
C LYS A 355 -34.35 -12.13 1.20
N HIS A 356 -34.80 -10.89 1.35
CA HIS A 356 -36.19 -10.47 1.62
C HIS A 356 -36.99 -11.41 2.55
N PRO A 357 -36.52 -11.74 3.77
CA PRO A 357 -37.21 -12.71 4.63
C PRO A 357 -38.67 -12.34 4.93
N THR A 358 -39.02 -11.06 5.05
CA THR A 358 -40.43 -10.63 5.19
C THR A 358 -41.24 -10.91 3.91
N TYR A 359 -40.69 -10.71 2.72
CA TYR A 359 -41.35 -11.11 1.45
C TYR A 359 -41.51 -12.63 1.36
N MET A 360 -40.48 -13.40 1.71
CA MET A 360 -40.51 -14.87 1.61
C MET A 360 -41.50 -15.50 2.60
N GLU A 361 -41.62 -14.98 3.82
CA GLU A 361 -42.63 -15.45 4.77
C GLU A 361 -44.05 -15.03 4.34
N THR A 362 -44.22 -13.83 3.76
CA THR A 362 -45.55 -13.33 3.36
C THR A 362 -46.05 -13.85 2.01
N VAL A 363 -45.17 -14.11 1.04
CA VAL A 363 -45.51 -14.55 -0.33
C VAL A 363 -45.23 -16.04 -0.52
N ALA A 364 -43.99 -16.49 -0.36
CA ALA A 364 -43.60 -17.89 -0.55
C ALA A 364 -44.04 -18.81 0.62
N LYS A 365 -44.44 -18.24 1.76
CA LYS A 365 -44.82 -18.94 3.01
C LYS A 365 -43.69 -19.77 3.62
N VAL A 366 -42.44 -19.34 3.42
CA VAL A 366 -41.24 -20.02 3.93
C VAL A 366 -40.41 -19.06 4.79
N ASN A 367 -40.10 -19.47 6.02
CA ASN A 367 -39.06 -18.84 6.83
C ASN A 367 -37.69 -19.27 6.30
N THR A 368 -37.05 -18.39 5.52
CA THR A 368 -35.74 -18.64 4.89
C THR A 368 -34.61 -18.87 5.91
N SER A 369 -34.71 -18.26 7.08
CA SER A 369 -33.70 -18.37 8.15
C SER A 369 -33.73 -19.75 8.82
N GLN A 370 -34.92 -20.31 9.06
CA GLN A 370 -35.08 -21.69 9.54
C GLN A 370 -34.59 -22.69 8.47
N LEU A 371 -35.01 -22.52 7.21
CA LEU A 371 -34.59 -23.41 6.11
C LEU A 371 -33.07 -23.38 5.87
N LEU A 372 -32.42 -22.22 6.07
CA LEU A 372 -30.96 -22.07 6.02
C LEU A 372 -30.30 -22.88 7.14
N VAL A 373 -30.76 -22.70 8.38
CA VAL A 373 -30.25 -23.43 9.55
C VAL A 373 -30.41 -24.95 9.39
N ASP A 374 -31.56 -25.42 8.89
CA ASP A 374 -31.78 -26.84 8.63
C ASP A 374 -30.91 -27.38 7.50
N THR A 375 -30.68 -26.59 6.44
CA THR A 375 -29.77 -26.97 5.34
C THR A 375 -28.32 -27.07 5.82
N LEU A 376 -27.83 -26.10 6.60
CA LEU A 376 -26.48 -26.13 7.17
C LEU A 376 -26.28 -27.36 8.08
N LYS A 377 -27.30 -27.75 8.85
CA LYS A 377 -27.28 -28.97 9.67
C LYS A 377 -27.34 -30.26 8.83
N LYS A 378 -28.26 -30.33 7.86
CA LYS A 378 -28.42 -31.48 6.96
C LYS A 378 -27.14 -31.77 6.19
N GLU A 379 -26.51 -30.73 5.64
CA GLU A 379 -25.24 -30.84 4.93
C GLU A 379 -24.03 -30.90 5.86
N GLY A 380 -24.19 -30.77 7.18
CA GLY A 380 -23.08 -30.82 8.14
C GLY A 380 -21.99 -29.77 7.89
N PHE A 381 -22.38 -28.54 7.55
CA PHE A 381 -21.46 -27.41 7.32
C PHE A 381 -21.77 -26.30 8.33
N THR A 382 -21.34 -26.52 9.57
CA THR A 382 -21.74 -25.72 10.74
C THR A 382 -20.55 -25.17 11.54
N ASP A 383 -19.37 -25.09 10.91
CA ASP A 383 -18.16 -24.52 11.51
C ASP A 383 -18.30 -22.99 11.61
N PRO A 384 -18.33 -22.39 12.81
CA PRO A 384 -18.52 -20.95 12.97
C PRO A 384 -17.32 -20.10 12.51
N ALA A 385 -16.18 -20.72 12.18
CA ALA A 385 -15.07 -20.04 11.50
C ALA A 385 -15.24 -20.01 9.97
N ARG A 386 -16.26 -20.67 9.41
CA ARG A 386 -16.48 -20.86 7.96
C ARG A 386 -17.88 -20.53 7.49
N VAL A 387 -18.75 -20.04 8.37
CA VAL A 387 -20.09 -19.55 8.00
C VAL A 387 -20.33 -18.19 8.66
N PHE A 388 -20.70 -17.20 7.86
CA PHE A 388 -21.39 -16.00 8.33
C PHE A 388 -22.80 -16.00 7.72
N ILE A 389 -23.81 -15.58 8.48
CA ILE A 389 -25.17 -15.37 7.94
C ILE A 389 -25.46 -13.87 7.96
N GLN A 390 -25.86 -13.31 6.81
CA GLN A 390 -26.20 -11.88 6.69
C GLN A 390 -27.63 -11.63 6.24
N SER A 391 -28.13 -10.43 6.56
CA SER A 391 -29.39 -9.90 6.02
C SER A 391 -29.48 -8.39 6.21
N PHE A 392 -30.25 -7.74 5.33
CA PHE A 392 -30.64 -6.34 5.44
C PHE A 392 -31.75 -6.12 6.47
N GLU A 393 -32.68 -7.07 6.61
CA GLU A 393 -33.71 -7.03 7.65
C GLU A 393 -33.12 -7.30 9.04
N THR A 394 -33.72 -6.70 10.07
CA THR A 394 -33.20 -6.77 11.46
C THR A 394 -33.87 -7.86 12.30
N ALA A 395 -35.15 -8.16 12.03
CA ALA A 395 -35.95 -9.07 12.84
C ALA A 395 -35.50 -10.55 12.72
N ASN A 396 -35.19 -11.01 11.51
CA ASN A 396 -34.72 -12.38 11.26
C ASN A 396 -33.33 -12.64 11.87
N LEU A 397 -32.42 -11.66 11.86
CA LEU A 397 -31.12 -11.80 12.52
C LEU A 397 -31.26 -11.90 14.06
N ARG A 398 -32.19 -11.15 14.65
CA ARG A 398 -32.50 -11.29 16.09
C ARG A 398 -33.15 -12.63 16.42
N ASP A 399 -34.04 -13.15 15.56
CA ASP A 399 -34.64 -14.49 15.74
C ASP A 399 -33.62 -15.62 15.53
N LEU A 400 -32.74 -15.51 14.54
CA LEU A 400 -31.59 -16.40 14.35
C LEU A 400 -30.74 -16.48 15.61
N LYS A 401 -30.42 -15.33 16.23
CA LYS A 401 -29.64 -15.26 17.46
C LYS A 401 -30.35 -15.84 18.68
N ALA A 402 -31.59 -15.42 18.91
CA ALA A 402 -32.32 -15.72 20.14
C ALA A 402 -32.98 -17.11 20.14
N ASN A 403 -33.39 -17.58 18.96
CA ASN A 403 -34.22 -18.77 18.81
C ASN A 403 -33.58 -19.82 17.91
N LEU A 404 -33.35 -19.53 16.63
CA LEU A 404 -33.11 -20.59 15.63
C LEU A 404 -31.76 -21.27 15.82
N LEU A 405 -30.66 -20.51 15.92
CA LEU A 405 -29.32 -21.08 16.14
C LEU A 405 -29.22 -21.80 17.50
N PRO A 406 -29.70 -21.26 18.64
CA PRO A 406 -29.72 -21.98 19.91
C PRO A 406 -30.53 -23.29 19.87
N LYS A 407 -31.76 -23.29 19.31
CA LYS A 407 -32.58 -24.51 19.14
C LYS A 407 -31.90 -25.53 18.23
N ALA A 408 -31.15 -25.06 17.24
CA ALA A 408 -30.38 -25.89 16.32
C ALA A 408 -29.10 -26.48 16.95
N GLY A 409 -28.63 -25.95 18.08
CA GLY A 409 -27.34 -26.31 18.69
C GLY A 409 -26.13 -25.61 18.05
N LEU A 410 -26.35 -24.45 17.42
CA LEU A 410 -25.36 -23.72 16.63
C LEU A 410 -25.03 -22.35 17.25
N ASN A 411 -23.83 -21.84 16.96
CA ASN A 411 -23.39 -20.50 17.34
C ASN A 411 -22.65 -19.84 16.15
N ILE A 412 -23.38 -19.66 15.04
CA ILE A 412 -22.85 -19.08 13.80
C ILE A 412 -22.82 -17.55 13.91
N PRO A 413 -21.72 -16.87 13.52
CA PRO A 413 -21.67 -15.41 13.41
C PRO A 413 -22.75 -14.83 12.49
N LEU A 414 -23.49 -13.85 13.00
CA LEU A 414 -24.47 -13.07 12.24
C LEU A 414 -23.89 -11.71 11.85
N VAL A 415 -24.28 -11.17 10.71
CA VAL A 415 -23.83 -9.85 10.22
C VAL A 415 -25.02 -9.03 9.72
N GLN A 416 -25.19 -7.84 10.29
CA GLN A 416 -26.22 -6.89 9.84
C GLN A 416 -25.73 -6.17 8.59
N LEU A 417 -26.45 -6.28 7.47
CA LEU A 417 -26.17 -5.45 6.28
C LEU A 417 -26.72 -4.04 6.49
N VAL A 418 -25.97 -3.04 6.02
CA VAL A 418 -26.31 -1.61 6.14
C VAL A 418 -26.09 -0.95 4.77
N SER A 419 -27.18 -0.55 4.12
CA SER A 419 -27.18 0.06 2.79
C SER A 419 -26.93 1.58 2.85
N SER A 420 -27.28 2.31 1.78
CA SER A 420 -27.24 3.78 1.76
C SER A 420 -28.13 4.41 2.85
N PRO A 421 -27.82 5.64 3.32
CA PRO A 421 -28.51 6.28 4.43
C PRO A 421 -29.99 6.63 4.16
N ASP A 422 -30.45 6.59 2.90
CA ASP A 422 -31.83 6.88 2.49
C ASP A 422 -32.71 5.63 2.31
N GLU A 423 -32.11 4.44 2.20
CA GLU A 423 -32.80 3.14 2.20
C GLU A 423 -33.16 2.69 3.63
N ALA A 424 -34.02 1.66 3.75
CA ALA A 424 -34.46 1.12 5.05
C ALA A 424 -34.55 -0.42 5.06
N PRO A 425 -34.39 -1.08 6.21
CA PRO A 425 -34.79 -2.48 6.39
C PRO A 425 -36.27 -2.68 6.06
N TYR A 426 -36.62 -3.64 5.21
CA TYR A 426 -38.03 -3.81 4.82
C TYR A 426 -38.92 -4.25 5.99
N ASP A 427 -38.35 -4.97 6.97
CA ASP A 427 -39.03 -5.30 8.21
C ASP A 427 -39.37 -4.07 9.08
N TRP A 428 -38.75 -2.92 8.85
CA TRP A 428 -39.12 -1.63 9.47
C TRP A 428 -40.22 -0.95 8.67
N VAL A 429 -40.10 -0.93 7.33
CA VAL A 429 -41.09 -0.35 6.41
C VAL A 429 -42.48 -0.98 6.59
N VAL A 430 -42.56 -2.31 6.67
CA VAL A 430 -43.83 -3.04 6.88
C VAL A 430 -44.45 -2.77 8.26
N LYS A 431 -43.63 -2.41 9.26
CA LYS A 431 -44.08 -2.01 10.61
C LYS A 431 -44.45 -0.52 10.71
N GLY A 432 -44.25 0.26 9.64
CA GLY A 432 -44.47 1.71 9.64
C GLY A 432 -43.41 2.51 10.41
N ASP A 433 -42.24 1.93 10.64
CA ASP A 433 -41.12 2.60 11.29
C ASP A 433 -40.40 3.53 10.28
N PRO A 434 -40.24 4.84 10.56
CA PRO A 434 -39.69 5.80 9.60
C PRO A 434 -38.15 5.78 9.50
N ARG A 435 -37.45 5.02 10.35
CA ARG A 435 -35.98 5.02 10.41
C ARG A 435 -35.34 4.41 9.15
N LYS A 436 -34.13 4.85 8.84
CA LYS A 436 -33.32 4.42 7.70
C LYS A 436 -32.06 3.69 8.17
N TYR A 437 -31.21 3.25 7.25
CA TYR A 437 -29.93 2.59 7.60
C TYR A 437 -28.97 3.50 8.39
N ASP A 438 -29.09 4.83 8.28
CA ASP A 438 -28.33 5.79 9.09
C ASP A 438 -28.58 5.63 10.60
N ALA A 439 -29.79 5.25 10.99
CA ALA A 439 -30.16 4.99 12.39
C ALA A 439 -29.39 3.79 12.96
N LEU A 440 -28.88 2.87 12.12
CA LEU A 440 -28.05 1.74 12.53
C LEU A 440 -26.56 2.08 12.72
N THR A 441 -26.08 3.24 12.23
CA THR A 441 -24.65 3.61 12.29
C THR A 441 -24.28 4.50 13.48
N THR A 442 -25.24 4.83 14.35
CA THR A 442 -25.02 5.58 15.60
C THR A 442 -24.37 4.70 16.68
N ASP A 443 -23.59 5.28 17.60
CA ASP A 443 -22.88 4.51 18.64
C ASP A 443 -23.81 3.71 19.58
N ALA A 444 -25.04 4.18 19.77
CA ALA A 444 -26.06 3.47 20.51
C ALA A 444 -26.60 2.27 19.71
N ALA A 445 -26.83 2.45 18.40
CA ALA A 445 -27.28 1.37 17.53
C ALA A 445 -26.19 0.33 17.28
N LEU A 446 -24.92 0.72 17.09
CA LEU A 446 -23.79 -0.21 16.98
C LEU A 446 -23.67 -1.11 18.22
N LYS A 447 -23.95 -0.59 19.43
CA LYS A 447 -23.99 -1.39 20.66
C LYS A 447 -25.20 -2.31 20.75
N ASP A 448 -26.35 -1.94 20.17
CA ASP A 448 -27.51 -2.81 20.02
C ASP A 448 -27.27 -3.90 18.94
N LEU A 449 -26.63 -3.58 17.82
CA LEU A 449 -26.18 -4.56 16.81
C LEU A 449 -25.29 -5.63 17.45
N ALA A 450 -24.33 -5.24 18.28
CA ALA A 450 -23.43 -6.15 19.00
C ALA A 450 -24.15 -7.12 19.97
N THR A 451 -25.44 -6.94 20.27
CA THR A 451 -26.22 -7.92 21.05
C THR A 451 -26.61 -9.16 20.24
N TYR A 452 -26.66 -9.05 18.91
CA TYR A 452 -27.08 -10.16 18.03
C TYR A 452 -26.14 -10.46 16.86
N ALA A 453 -25.51 -9.45 16.27
CA ALA A 453 -24.50 -9.57 15.23
C ALA A 453 -23.07 -9.60 15.80
N GLY A 454 -22.17 -10.29 15.10
CA GLY A 454 -20.72 -10.24 15.32
C GLY A 454 -19.98 -9.28 14.37
N GLY A 455 -20.71 -8.64 13.45
CA GLY A 455 -20.18 -7.67 12.51
C GLY A 455 -21.25 -6.90 11.73
N VAL A 456 -20.80 -5.94 10.92
CA VAL A 456 -21.62 -5.12 10.02
C VAL A 456 -21.14 -5.31 8.58
N GLY A 457 -22.08 -5.61 7.69
CA GLY A 457 -21.91 -5.65 6.24
C GLY A 457 -22.21 -4.27 5.66
N ALA A 458 -21.22 -3.37 5.65
CA ALA A 458 -21.46 -1.95 5.40
C ALA A 458 -21.18 -1.53 3.95
N TYR A 459 -22.13 -0.84 3.33
CA TYR A 459 -21.93 -0.17 2.04
C TYR A 459 -20.71 0.75 2.09
N LYS A 460 -19.81 0.65 1.10
CA LYS A 460 -18.46 1.26 1.14
C LYS A 460 -18.43 2.78 1.35
N ARG A 461 -19.52 3.50 1.06
CA ARG A 461 -19.61 4.95 1.35
C ARG A 461 -19.74 5.29 2.85
N TRP A 462 -20.02 4.30 3.70
CA TRP A 462 -19.86 4.44 5.15
C TRP A 462 -18.39 4.46 5.59
N ILE A 463 -17.47 3.88 4.80
CA ILE A 463 -16.03 3.78 5.14
C ILE A 463 -15.24 4.91 4.45
N ILE A 464 -15.59 5.25 3.21
CA ILE A 464 -14.98 6.32 2.40
C ILE A 464 -16.10 7.14 1.77
N ASP A 465 -16.31 8.39 2.19
CA ASP A 465 -17.44 9.23 1.77
C ASP A 465 -17.42 9.59 0.28
N ASP A 466 -18.48 10.24 -0.22
CA ASP A 466 -18.58 10.67 -1.64
C ASP A 466 -17.53 11.71 -2.07
N LYS A 467 -16.80 12.31 -1.11
CA LYS A 467 -15.67 13.22 -1.36
C LYS A 467 -14.33 12.48 -1.33
N GLY A 468 -14.34 11.17 -1.04
CA GLY A 468 -13.14 10.33 -0.96
C GLY A 468 -12.43 10.35 0.39
N ALA A 469 -13.03 10.94 1.44
CA ALA A 469 -12.46 10.99 2.78
C ALA A 469 -12.81 9.73 3.58
N THR A 470 -11.81 9.16 4.27
CA THR A 470 -12.04 8.05 5.21
C THR A 470 -12.82 8.54 6.43
N THR A 471 -13.85 7.79 6.84
CA THR A 471 -14.72 8.13 7.98
C THR A 471 -14.22 7.51 9.30
N ASP A 472 -14.91 7.79 10.40
CA ASP A 472 -14.70 7.14 11.70
C ASP A 472 -15.50 5.83 11.90
N PHE A 473 -16.30 5.42 10.91
CA PHE A 473 -17.32 4.38 11.08
C PHE A 473 -16.73 3.04 11.53
N VAL A 474 -15.60 2.64 10.94
CA VAL A 474 -14.92 1.38 11.28
C VAL A 474 -14.45 1.41 12.73
N THR A 475 -13.77 2.49 13.14
CA THR A 475 -13.32 2.71 14.52
C THR A 475 -14.45 2.63 15.53
N ARG A 476 -15.63 3.21 15.20
CA ARG A 476 -16.81 3.18 16.09
C ARG A 476 -17.50 1.81 16.13
N ALA A 477 -17.53 1.08 15.02
CA ALA A 477 -18.00 -0.30 14.97
C ALA A 477 -17.07 -1.25 15.75
N HIS A 478 -15.74 -1.08 15.60
CA HIS A 478 -14.73 -1.81 16.37
C HIS A 478 -14.84 -1.53 17.87
N ALA A 479 -15.09 -0.28 18.27
CA ALA A 479 -15.34 0.10 19.66
C ALA A 479 -16.64 -0.51 20.25
N ALA A 480 -17.54 -1.01 19.40
CA ALA A 480 -18.70 -1.84 19.80
C ALA A 480 -18.43 -3.36 19.73
N GLY A 481 -17.23 -3.79 19.30
CA GLY A 481 -16.83 -5.20 19.18
C GLY A 481 -17.27 -5.88 17.87
N LEU A 482 -17.73 -5.11 16.88
CA LEU A 482 -18.23 -5.61 15.59
C LEU A 482 -17.11 -5.64 14.53
N LEU A 483 -17.00 -6.74 13.79
CA LEU A 483 -16.23 -6.78 12.53
C LEU A 483 -16.87 -5.86 11.48
N VAL A 484 -16.09 -5.30 10.55
CA VAL A 484 -16.62 -4.55 9.40
C VAL A 484 -16.20 -5.20 8.09
N HIS A 485 -17.14 -5.83 7.40
CA HIS A 485 -16.93 -6.40 6.07
C HIS A 485 -17.64 -5.51 5.05
N SER A 486 -16.89 -4.77 4.23
CA SER A 486 -17.47 -3.70 3.40
C SER A 486 -17.76 -4.14 1.96
N TRP A 487 -18.86 -3.63 1.39
CA TRP A 487 -19.33 -4.00 0.05
C TRP A 487 -19.73 -2.79 -0.83
N THR A 488 -19.66 -2.84 -2.16
CA THR A 488 -18.91 -3.81 -2.98
C THR A 488 -17.77 -3.10 -3.69
N PHE A 489 -16.57 -3.67 -3.63
CA PHE A 489 -15.41 -3.19 -4.38
C PHE A 489 -15.42 -3.80 -5.78
N ARG A 490 -15.26 -2.96 -6.80
CA ARG A 490 -15.46 -3.29 -8.22
C ARG A 490 -14.34 -2.70 -9.07
N ASN A 491 -13.92 -3.40 -10.12
CA ASN A 491 -12.84 -2.95 -10.99
C ASN A 491 -13.29 -1.86 -11.97
N GLU A 492 -14.59 -1.80 -12.32
CA GLU A 492 -15.05 -0.95 -13.41
C GLU A 492 -15.13 0.52 -12.98
N PRO A 493 -14.57 1.47 -13.77
CA PRO A 493 -14.47 2.88 -13.35
C PRO A 493 -15.79 3.56 -12.99
N THR A 494 -16.93 3.08 -13.48
CA THR A 494 -18.27 3.59 -13.14
C THR A 494 -18.66 3.38 -11.66
N TYR A 495 -17.91 2.58 -10.90
CA TYR A 495 -18.12 2.33 -9.47
C TYR A 495 -17.06 2.97 -8.56
N LEU A 496 -16.11 3.70 -9.14
CA LEU A 496 -14.99 4.36 -8.44
C LEU A 496 -15.25 5.87 -8.34
N LEU A 497 -14.76 6.50 -7.26
CA LEU A 497 -14.71 7.95 -7.18
C LEU A 497 -13.67 8.50 -8.18
N PRO A 498 -13.87 9.68 -8.79
CA PRO A 498 -12.95 10.24 -9.79
C PRO A 498 -11.50 10.36 -9.31
N GLN A 499 -11.27 10.56 -8.01
CA GLN A 499 -9.94 10.69 -7.41
C GLN A 499 -9.04 9.46 -7.61
N TYR A 500 -9.61 8.28 -7.86
CA TYR A 500 -8.84 7.05 -8.04
C TYR A 500 -8.31 6.88 -9.47
N VAL A 501 -8.71 7.73 -10.43
CA VAL A 501 -8.19 7.72 -11.81
C VAL A 501 -8.22 6.31 -12.44
N ALA A 502 -9.32 5.59 -12.22
CA ALA A 502 -9.55 4.19 -12.62
C ALA A 502 -8.67 3.11 -11.94
N ASP A 503 -8.00 3.39 -10.83
CA ASP A 503 -7.37 2.39 -9.96
C ASP A 503 -8.34 1.86 -8.87
N PRO A 504 -8.94 0.66 -9.01
CA PRO A 504 -9.78 0.06 -7.97
C PRO A 504 -8.98 -0.41 -6.75
N GLU A 505 -7.68 -0.65 -6.89
CA GLU A 505 -6.83 -1.07 -5.77
C GLU A 505 -6.55 0.09 -4.83
N ALA A 506 -6.51 1.34 -5.31
CA ALA A 506 -6.40 2.53 -4.44
C ALA A 506 -7.59 2.65 -3.48
N GLU A 507 -8.82 2.36 -3.96
CA GLU A 507 -10.01 2.33 -3.10
C GLU A 507 -9.93 1.19 -2.07
N MET A 508 -9.55 -0.02 -2.49
CA MET A 508 -9.34 -1.15 -1.58
C MET A 508 -8.25 -0.85 -0.53
N ARG A 509 -7.09 -0.32 -0.94
CA ARG A 509 -5.99 0.09 -0.05
C ARG A 509 -6.45 1.15 0.96
N GLN A 510 -7.31 2.09 0.56
CA GLN A 510 -7.88 3.08 1.48
C GLN A 510 -8.85 2.46 2.48
N ALA A 511 -9.66 1.48 2.08
CA ALA A 511 -10.54 0.74 2.99
C ALA A 511 -9.74 -0.12 3.98
N LEU A 512 -8.64 -0.77 3.54
CA LEU A 512 -7.76 -1.51 4.44
C LEU A 512 -7.07 -0.60 5.46
N ARG A 513 -6.61 0.60 5.06
CA ARG A 513 -6.14 1.65 6.01
C ARG A 513 -7.19 2.07 7.02
N ALA A 514 -8.47 2.04 6.65
CA ALA A 514 -9.57 2.36 7.54
C ALA A 514 -9.89 1.24 8.55
N GLY A 515 -9.28 0.06 8.42
CA GLY A 515 -9.44 -1.06 9.35
C GLY A 515 -10.50 -2.10 8.99
N VAL A 516 -11.04 -2.11 7.76
CA VAL A 516 -12.06 -3.10 7.38
C VAL A 516 -11.52 -4.53 7.53
N ASP A 517 -12.26 -5.38 8.24
CA ASP A 517 -11.91 -6.77 8.51
C ASP A 517 -12.14 -7.68 7.28
N GLY A 518 -12.81 -7.18 6.24
CA GLY A 518 -13.02 -7.91 5.00
C GLY A 518 -13.56 -7.08 3.85
N LEU A 519 -13.32 -7.55 2.63
CA LEU A 519 -13.71 -6.92 1.36
C LEU A 519 -14.65 -7.85 0.58
N PHE A 520 -15.91 -7.43 0.39
CA PHE A 520 -16.79 -8.02 -0.63
C PHE A 520 -16.43 -7.44 -2.00
N THR A 521 -16.06 -8.31 -2.95
CA THR A 521 -15.69 -7.86 -4.30
C THR A 521 -16.20 -8.79 -5.40
N ASP A 522 -16.65 -8.18 -6.50
CA ASP A 522 -16.96 -8.86 -7.76
C ASP A 522 -15.69 -9.44 -8.42
N PHE A 523 -14.50 -8.99 -8.01
CA PHE A 523 -13.19 -9.34 -8.59
C PHE A 523 -12.22 -9.88 -7.51
N PRO A 524 -12.39 -11.12 -7.03
CA PRO A 524 -11.55 -11.68 -5.96
C PRO A 524 -10.05 -11.67 -6.27
N ALA A 525 -9.65 -11.77 -7.54
CA ALA A 525 -8.25 -11.66 -7.95
C ALA A 525 -7.64 -10.27 -7.68
N THR A 526 -8.43 -9.20 -7.68
CA THR A 526 -7.99 -7.85 -7.24
C THR A 526 -7.95 -7.81 -5.72
N GLY A 527 -9.01 -8.26 -5.04
CA GLY A 527 -9.09 -8.26 -3.57
C GLY A 527 -7.96 -9.04 -2.92
N ALA A 528 -7.70 -10.26 -3.38
CA ALA A 528 -6.60 -11.12 -2.91
C ALA A 528 -5.25 -10.44 -3.10
N ARG A 529 -4.98 -9.84 -4.27
CA ARG A 529 -3.73 -9.11 -4.54
C ARG A 529 -3.52 -7.97 -3.55
N VAL A 530 -4.51 -7.12 -3.36
CA VAL A 530 -4.40 -5.96 -2.45
C VAL A 530 -4.24 -6.41 -0.99
N VAL A 531 -5.04 -7.37 -0.52
CA VAL A 531 -4.91 -7.93 0.83
C VAL A 531 -3.54 -8.56 1.02
N GLY A 532 -3.09 -9.42 0.12
CA GLY A 532 -1.81 -10.13 0.26
C GLY A 532 -0.58 -9.23 0.19
N GLN A 533 -0.61 -8.14 -0.59
CA GLN A 533 0.43 -7.11 -0.56
C GLN A 533 0.44 -6.34 0.77
N TYR A 534 -0.77 -5.98 1.26
CA TYR A 534 -0.96 -5.29 2.54
C TYR A 534 -0.49 -6.13 3.74
N THR A 535 -0.77 -7.44 3.73
CA THR A 535 -0.49 -8.39 4.81
C THR A 535 0.77 -9.23 4.60
N ALA A 536 1.60 -8.95 3.60
CA ALA A 536 2.85 -9.68 3.36
C ALA A 536 3.75 -9.64 4.62
N ALA A 537 4.57 -10.68 4.85
CA ALA A 537 5.44 -10.74 6.03
C ALA A 537 6.60 -9.72 5.97
N GLU A 538 7.01 -9.32 4.76
CA GLU A 538 8.23 -8.58 4.44
C GLU A 538 7.92 -7.34 3.59
N VAL A 539 8.83 -6.37 3.55
CA VAL A 539 8.85 -5.32 2.52
C VAL A 539 9.68 -5.82 1.33
N ARG A 540 9.12 -5.76 0.11
CA ARG A 540 9.80 -6.22 -1.12
C ARG A 540 9.51 -5.28 -2.29
N SER A 541 10.55 -4.70 -2.88
CA SER A 541 10.52 -4.02 -4.18
C SER A 541 10.56 -5.04 -5.33
N PRO A 542 10.12 -4.68 -6.56
CA PRO A 542 10.11 -5.58 -7.72
C PRO A 542 11.48 -6.14 -8.14
N GLN A 543 12.60 -5.51 -7.73
CA GLN A 543 13.95 -6.03 -7.97
C GLN A 543 14.35 -7.20 -7.04
N ASN A 544 13.51 -7.56 -6.07
CA ASN A 544 13.86 -8.54 -5.06
C ASN A 544 14.17 -9.92 -5.69
N PRO A 545 15.29 -10.58 -5.32
CA PRO A 545 15.71 -11.87 -5.87
C PRO A 545 14.64 -12.97 -5.86
N ALA A 546 13.68 -12.92 -4.92
CA ALA A 546 12.55 -13.85 -4.85
C ALA A 546 11.65 -13.84 -6.10
N PHE A 547 11.65 -12.76 -6.90
CA PHE A 547 10.87 -12.65 -8.14
C PHE A 547 11.69 -13.02 -9.40
N ALA A 548 13.02 -13.13 -9.29
CA ALA A 548 13.90 -13.38 -10.43
C ALA A 548 13.85 -14.84 -10.94
N LEU A 549 13.39 -15.79 -10.11
CA LEU A 549 13.38 -17.23 -10.42
C LEU A 549 12.01 -17.78 -10.86
N GLY A 550 10.99 -16.94 -10.95
CA GLY A 550 9.69 -17.32 -11.51
C GLY A 550 8.61 -16.27 -11.28
N ALA A 551 7.78 -16.04 -12.30
CA ALA A 551 6.50 -15.38 -12.08
C ALA A 551 5.64 -16.23 -11.12
N PRO A 552 4.85 -15.62 -10.22
CA PRO A 552 3.95 -16.36 -9.34
C PRO A 552 3.03 -17.30 -10.15
N LEU A 553 2.79 -18.52 -9.65
CA LEU A 553 1.85 -19.45 -10.27
C LEU A 553 0.44 -18.81 -10.34
N PRO A 554 -0.43 -19.21 -11.28
CA PRO A 554 -1.81 -18.72 -11.32
C PRO A 554 -2.52 -18.88 -9.96
N GLY A 555 -2.98 -17.77 -9.38
CA GLY A 555 -3.57 -17.70 -8.03
C GLY A 555 -2.57 -17.30 -6.91
N GLN A 556 -1.27 -17.29 -7.18
CA GLN A 556 -0.27 -16.60 -6.35
C GLN A 556 -0.20 -15.12 -6.74
N LEU A 557 0.14 -14.29 -5.76
CA LEU A 557 0.18 -12.84 -5.89
C LEU A 557 1.61 -12.38 -6.21
N SER A 558 1.76 -11.22 -6.85
CA SER A 558 3.04 -10.52 -6.79
C SER A 558 3.29 -10.13 -5.34
N GLY A 559 4.33 -10.71 -4.73
CA GLY A 559 4.71 -10.42 -3.36
C GLY A 559 5.38 -9.06 -3.17
N ALA A 560 5.55 -8.28 -4.25
CA ALA A 560 6.09 -6.94 -4.18
C ALA A 560 5.02 -5.98 -3.60
N ASN A 561 5.36 -5.32 -2.50
CA ASN A 561 4.54 -4.34 -1.81
C ASN A 561 5.22 -2.97 -1.69
N LEU A 562 6.25 -2.72 -2.51
CA LEU A 562 7.01 -1.48 -2.57
C LEU A 562 7.20 -1.05 -4.04
N GLY A 563 7.58 0.20 -4.27
CA GLY A 563 8.00 0.65 -5.60
C GLY A 563 9.34 0.04 -6.05
N SER A 564 9.67 0.18 -7.33
CA SER A 564 11.00 -0.20 -7.85
C SER A 564 12.05 0.83 -7.46
N SER A 565 13.18 0.36 -6.91
CA SER A 565 14.20 1.16 -6.19
C SER A 565 13.48 2.10 -5.22
N GLY A 566 13.17 1.58 -4.03
CA GLY A 566 12.50 2.34 -2.99
C GLY A 566 12.51 1.63 -1.64
N GLY A 567 13.52 0.77 -1.44
CA GLY A 567 13.93 0.21 -0.16
C GLY A 567 14.56 1.29 0.70
N PHE A 568 15.65 0.99 1.40
CA PHE A 568 16.30 2.01 2.24
C PHE A 568 17.11 2.97 1.38
N GLU A 569 16.91 4.27 1.56
CA GLU A 569 17.80 5.32 1.03
C GLU A 569 18.54 6.04 2.18
N GLY A 570 17.90 6.17 3.35
CA GLY A 570 18.57 6.66 4.56
C GLY A 570 18.88 5.53 5.55
N LEU A 571 20.15 5.32 5.91
CA LEU A 571 20.56 4.42 7.00
C LEU A 571 21.59 5.08 7.92
N THR A 572 21.33 5.10 9.23
CA THR A 572 22.25 5.70 10.21
C THR A 572 22.19 5.05 11.58
N LEU A 573 23.24 5.22 12.39
CA LEU A 573 23.31 4.71 13.76
C LEU A 573 22.79 5.75 14.76
N GLY A 574 21.89 5.34 15.65
CA GLY A 574 21.45 6.15 16.78
C GLY A 574 22.59 6.46 17.75
N VAL A 575 22.48 7.59 18.46
CA VAL A 575 23.51 8.04 19.43
C VAL A 575 23.68 7.13 20.66
N ASP A 576 22.90 6.05 20.75
CA ASP A 576 23.04 4.97 21.74
C ASP A 576 24.10 3.91 21.35
N GLY A 577 24.55 3.93 20.09
CA GLY A 577 25.48 2.96 19.50
C GLY A 577 24.88 1.56 19.29
N LYS A 578 23.55 1.41 19.32
CA LYS A 578 22.86 0.10 19.38
C LYS A 578 21.63 -0.01 18.49
N THR A 579 20.99 1.12 18.18
CA THR A 579 19.77 1.19 17.39
C THR A 579 20.08 1.81 16.03
N ALA A 580 20.04 1.04 14.96
CA ALA A 580 20.07 1.58 13.61
C ALA A 580 18.69 2.16 13.24
N TYR A 581 18.67 3.26 12.50
CA TYR A 581 17.47 3.84 11.92
C TYR A 581 17.56 3.75 10.40
N ALA A 582 16.52 3.18 9.77
CA ALA A 582 16.50 2.88 8.34
C ALA A 582 15.19 3.41 7.71
N LEU A 583 15.30 4.39 6.82
CA LEU A 583 14.19 5.11 6.19
C LEU A 583 14.02 4.64 4.74
N LEU A 584 12.81 4.19 4.40
CA LEU A 584 12.49 3.84 3.01
C LEU A 584 12.42 5.10 2.12
N GLU A 585 12.82 5.03 0.84
CA GLU A 585 12.56 6.13 -0.12
C GLU A 585 11.08 6.17 -0.55
N LYS A 586 10.41 5.00 -0.66
CA LYS A 586 9.03 4.89 -1.17
C LYS A 586 8.02 4.37 -0.13
N SER A 587 6.76 4.79 -0.27
CA SER A 587 5.64 4.28 0.52
C SER A 587 5.37 2.80 0.22
N VAL A 588 5.18 1.98 1.27
CA VAL A 588 4.73 0.59 1.13
C VAL A 588 3.26 0.58 0.69
N LEU A 589 2.87 -0.34 -0.20
CA LEU A 589 1.50 -0.55 -0.66
C LEU A 589 0.57 -0.91 0.51
N GLY A 590 -0.07 0.12 1.06
CA GLY A 590 -0.82 0.04 2.30
C GLY A 590 -0.71 1.30 3.15
N ASP A 591 0.40 2.02 3.10
CA ASP A 591 0.54 3.33 3.72
C ASP A 591 -0.25 4.40 2.93
N VAL A 592 -0.32 5.61 3.48
CA VAL A 592 -0.75 6.80 2.74
C VAL A 592 0.36 7.18 1.75
N PRO A 593 0.07 7.45 0.47
CA PRO A 593 1.09 7.91 -0.48
C PRO A 593 1.82 9.15 0.02
N GLY A 594 3.15 9.14 -0.06
CA GLY A 594 4.00 10.21 0.50
C GLY A 594 4.37 10.04 1.97
N GLN A 595 3.87 8.98 2.64
CA GLN A 595 4.36 8.55 3.95
C GLN A 595 5.35 7.39 3.81
N LEU A 596 6.55 7.57 4.36
CA LEU A 596 7.69 6.65 4.27
C LEU A 596 7.96 6.02 5.64
N ARG A 597 8.38 4.76 5.70
CA ARG A 597 8.59 4.05 6.99
C ARG A 597 10.00 4.25 7.52
N LEU A 598 10.11 4.84 8.71
CA LEU A 598 11.35 4.85 9.49
C LEU A 598 11.35 3.63 10.42
N HIS A 599 12.16 2.64 10.10
CA HIS A 599 12.40 1.47 10.94
C HIS A 599 13.46 1.79 12.00
N ALA A 600 13.35 1.17 13.17
CA ALA A 600 14.39 1.13 14.18
C ALA A 600 14.75 -0.34 14.45
N VAL A 601 16.05 -0.65 14.32
CA VAL A 601 16.58 -2.02 14.41
C VAL A 601 17.62 -2.07 15.53
N ALA A 602 17.33 -2.84 16.58
CA ALA A 602 18.33 -3.12 17.60
C ALA A 602 19.32 -4.14 17.05
N LEU A 603 20.59 -3.71 16.88
CA LEU A 603 21.65 -4.54 16.28
C LEU A 603 21.90 -5.83 17.08
N ALA A 604 21.77 -5.75 18.40
CA ALA A 604 21.80 -6.91 19.28
C ALA A 604 20.57 -7.81 19.05
N GLY A 605 20.71 -8.79 18.16
CA GLY A 605 19.65 -9.76 17.83
C GLY A 605 18.77 -9.37 16.64
N ASN A 606 19.10 -8.31 15.89
CA ASN A 606 18.37 -7.87 14.69
C ASN A 606 16.87 -7.69 14.94
N ALA A 607 16.50 -6.99 16.02
CA ALA A 607 15.10 -6.84 16.43
C ALA A 607 14.48 -5.56 15.83
N TRP A 608 13.48 -5.73 14.97
CA TRP A 608 12.86 -4.68 14.18
C TRP A 608 11.64 -4.05 14.85
N SER A 609 11.49 -2.74 14.67
CA SER A 609 10.32 -1.95 15.08
C SER A 609 10.09 -0.77 14.13
N LEU A 610 8.89 -0.18 14.14
CA LEU A 610 8.60 1.03 13.39
C LEU A 610 8.76 2.26 14.30
N ALA A 611 9.79 3.06 14.07
CA ALA A 611 10.00 4.32 14.80
C ALA A 611 8.90 5.33 14.47
N GLY A 612 8.50 5.42 13.20
CA GLY A 612 7.34 6.21 12.77
C GLY A 612 7.21 6.26 11.25
N ARG A 613 6.37 7.16 10.77
CA ARG A 613 6.24 7.49 9.34
C ARG A 613 6.71 8.91 9.07
N TYR A 614 7.62 9.10 8.13
CA TYR A 614 8.05 10.40 7.62
C TYR A 614 7.11 10.84 6.50
N THR A 615 6.64 12.09 6.53
CA THR A 615 5.75 12.62 5.48
C THR A 615 6.54 13.55 4.57
N LEU A 616 6.62 13.24 3.28
CA LEU A 616 7.18 14.11 2.24
C LEU A 616 6.35 15.40 2.11
N GLU A 617 6.96 16.49 1.61
CA GLU A 617 6.23 17.74 1.31
C GLU A 617 5.30 17.57 0.09
N ASP A 618 5.74 16.80 -0.91
CA ASP A 618 4.95 16.33 -2.05
C ASP A 618 5.15 14.81 -2.18
N PRO A 619 4.11 13.97 -2.35
CA PRO A 619 4.25 12.52 -2.58
C PRO A 619 5.07 12.11 -3.81
N ALA A 620 5.45 13.04 -4.69
CA ALA A 620 6.37 12.83 -5.81
C ALA A 620 7.83 13.22 -5.50
N ASN A 621 8.13 13.70 -4.28
CA ASN A 621 9.50 13.83 -3.77
C ASN A 621 10.05 12.45 -3.35
N ALA A 622 11.33 12.45 -3.01
CA ALA A 622 12.06 11.36 -2.39
C ALA A 622 12.97 11.91 -1.27
N ILE A 623 13.58 11.03 -0.48
CA ILE A 623 14.59 11.44 0.50
C ILE A 623 15.99 11.56 -0.15
N GLY A 624 17.05 11.24 0.58
CA GLY A 624 18.42 11.22 0.09
C GLY A 624 19.36 10.59 1.11
N ASP A 625 19.35 11.09 2.35
CA ASP A 625 20.14 10.53 3.46
C ASP A 625 19.59 11.02 4.81
N ILE A 626 19.96 10.36 5.91
CA ILE A 626 19.56 10.67 7.29
C ILE A 626 20.75 10.65 8.25
N THR A 627 20.80 11.58 9.21
CA THR A 627 21.93 11.69 10.15
C THR A 627 21.47 12.07 11.56
N PRO A 628 22.06 11.51 12.64
CA PRO A 628 21.62 11.75 14.00
C PRO A 628 22.03 13.14 14.51
N VAL A 629 21.14 13.78 15.26
CA VAL A 629 21.42 15.03 15.99
C VAL A 629 21.57 14.73 17.48
N ASN A 630 20.62 13.98 18.03
CA ASN A 630 20.60 13.52 19.42
C ASN A 630 19.67 12.29 19.55
N ALA A 631 19.40 11.83 20.78
CA ALA A 631 18.58 10.64 21.03
C ALA A 631 17.11 10.74 20.59
N ASP A 632 16.56 11.96 20.52
CA ASP A 632 15.18 12.23 20.13
C ASP A 632 15.07 12.82 18.71
N THR A 633 16.16 13.02 17.96
CA THR A 633 16.16 13.79 16.70
C THR A 633 17.14 13.28 15.64
N LEU A 634 16.64 13.09 14.41
CA LEU A 634 17.43 12.94 13.18
C LEU A 634 17.26 14.18 12.28
N LEU A 635 18.19 14.37 11.34
CA LEU A 635 17.93 15.13 10.11
C LEU A 635 17.54 14.16 8.98
N VAL A 636 16.72 14.64 8.06
CA VAL A 636 16.34 13.98 6.80
C VAL A 636 16.55 14.96 5.65
N LEU A 637 17.25 14.52 4.61
CA LEU A 637 17.40 15.24 3.35
C LEU A 637 16.27 14.81 2.39
N GLU A 638 15.62 15.76 1.73
CA GLU A 638 14.48 15.54 0.82
C GLU A 638 14.65 16.33 -0.47
N ARG A 639 14.42 15.67 -1.61
CA ARG A 639 14.54 16.22 -2.96
C ARG A 639 13.34 15.90 -3.84
N ASP A 640 12.99 16.84 -4.73
CA ASP A 640 12.19 16.51 -5.91
C ASP A 640 13.05 15.82 -6.99
N SER A 641 12.44 15.29 -8.04
CA SER A 641 13.17 14.72 -9.19
C SER A 641 13.62 15.76 -10.23
N GLY A 642 13.57 17.06 -9.91
CA GLY A 642 14.00 18.15 -10.78
C GLY A 642 15.49 18.46 -10.63
N SER A 643 16.06 19.14 -11.65
CA SER A 643 17.45 19.62 -11.59
C SER A 643 17.66 20.96 -12.30
N GLY A 644 18.77 21.63 -11.94
CA GLY A 644 19.11 22.95 -12.46
C GLY A 644 17.94 23.94 -12.27
N PRO A 645 17.54 24.70 -13.31
CA PRO A 645 16.39 25.61 -13.26
C PRO A 645 15.01 24.95 -13.06
N THR A 646 14.92 23.61 -12.99
CA THR A 646 13.65 22.88 -12.79
C THR A 646 13.45 22.33 -11.38
N ALA A 647 14.49 22.35 -10.53
CA ALA A 647 14.40 22.01 -9.12
C ALA A 647 13.57 23.06 -8.35
N LYS A 648 12.76 22.60 -7.40
CA LYS A 648 11.82 23.39 -6.57
C LYS A 648 11.99 23.07 -5.08
N THR A 649 12.29 21.82 -4.76
CA THR A 649 12.45 21.29 -3.40
C THR A 649 13.76 20.53 -3.29
N LYS A 650 14.71 21.08 -2.53
CA LYS A 650 15.94 20.42 -2.07
C LYS A 650 16.17 20.91 -0.64
N ARG A 651 15.84 20.12 0.38
CA ARG A 651 15.66 20.61 1.76
C ARG A 651 16.18 19.64 2.82
N VAL A 652 16.66 20.20 3.92
CA VAL A 652 16.98 19.46 5.15
C VAL A 652 15.90 19.73 6.18
N TYR A 653 15.30 18.67 6.71
CA TYR A 653 14.35 18.74 7.82
C TYR A 653 14.94 18.06 9.06
N SER A 654 14.59 18.57 10.23
CA SER A 654 14.70 17.85 11.49
C SER A 654 13.41 17.06 11.74
N VAL A 655 13.54 15.86 12.31
CA VAL A 655 12.41 14.99 12.66
C VAL A 655 12.52 14.52 14.11
N SER A 656 11.45 14.69 14.89
CA SER A 656 11.39 14.15 16.25
C SER A 656 10.99 12.68 16.21
N LEU A 657 11.83 11.83 16.81
CA LEU A 657 11.56 10.39 17.00
C LEU A 657 10.48 10.14 18.08
N LYS A 658 10.29 11.15 18.94
CA LYS A 658 9.48 11.11 20.16
C LYS A 658 8.16 11.85 20.01
N ASP A 659 8.20 13.07 19.48
CA ASP A 659 7.01 13.89 19.24
C ASP A 659 6.41 13.56 17.88
N LYS A 660 5.14 13.17 17.89
CA LYS A 660 4.40 12.76 16.69
C LYS A 660 3.19 13.65 16.47
N ASN A 661 2.76 13.74 15.23
CA ASN A 661 1.51 14.38 14.85
C ASN A 661 0.31 13.51 15.29
N ALA A 662 -0.90 14.06 15.22
CA ALA A 662 -2.12 13.36 15.66
C ALA A 662 -2.45 12.08 14.84
N ASP A 663 -1.90 11.95 13.64
CA ASP A 663 -1.99 10.75 12.78
C ASP A 663 -0.86 9.73 13.04
N GLY A 664 0.05 10.00 13.98
CA GLY A 664 1.20 9.15 14.30
C GLY A 664 2.42 9.36 13.40
N THR A 665 2.40 10.31 12.46
CA THR A 665 3.59 10.67 11.66
C THR A 665 4.63 11.42 12.50
N LEU A 666 5.90 11.34 12.10
CA LEU A 666 7.02 12.02 12.77
C LEU A 666 6.86 13.54 12.63
N LYS A 667 7.06 14.28 13.73
CA LYS A 667 6.99 15.75 13.68
C LYS A 667 8.22 16.31 12.95
N LYS A 668 7.97 16.90 11.78
CA LYS A 668 8.95 17.46 10.83
C LYS A 668 9.11 18.97 11.03
N THR A 669 10.30 19.52 10.84
CA THR A 669 10.56 20.98 10.88
C THR A 669 11.73 21.36 9.97
N LEU A 670 11.57 22.37 9.13
CA LEU A 670 12.56 22.80 8.13
C LEU A 670 13.82 23.39 8.81
N VAL A 671 14.99 22.91 8.39
CA VAL A 671 16.31 23.35 8.87
C VAL A 671 17.05 24.16 7.80
N ALA A 672 17.03 23.70 6.55
CA ALA A 672 17.69 24.40 5.43
C ALA A 672 16.94 24.21 4.10
N ASP A 673 16.94 25.23 3.26
CA ASP A 673 16.55 25.17 1.84
C ASP A 673 17.81 25.33 0.97
N LEU A 674 18.15 24.26 0.25
CA LEU A 674 19.42 24.14 -0.47
C LEU A 674 19.42 24.85 -1.83
N LEU A 675 18.28 25.38 -2.26
CA LEU A 675 18.18 26.16 -3.50
C LEU A 675 18.49 27.65 -3.30
N THR A 676 18.57 28.12 -2.05
CA THR A 676 18.61 29.54 -1.68
C THR A 676 19.76 29.91 -0.71
N ILE A 677 20.81 29.08 -0.67
CA ILE A 677 21.97 29.22 0.21
C ILE A 677 22.71 30.54 -0.06
N GLN A 678 23.06 31.28 1.00
CA GLN A 678 23.81 32.53 0.87
C GLN A 678 25.30 32.22 0.69
N ASP A 679 25.93 32.71 -0.39
CA ASP A 679 27.37 32.64 -0.62
C ASP A 679 27.94 34.06 -0.86
N PRO A 680 28.09 34.85 0.21
CA PRO A 680 28.62 36.22 0.13
C PRO A 680 30.12 36.27 -0.20
N GLN A 681 30.80 35.12 -0.28
CA GLN A 681 32.23 35.03 -0.60
C GLN A 681 32.51 34.48 -2.01
N ALA A 682 31.48 34.09 -2.77
CA ALA A 682 31.63 33.37 -4.04
C ALA A 682 32.58 32.17 -3.92
N LEU A 683 32.35 31.33 -2.92
CA LEU A 683 33.08 30.08 -2.71
C LEU A 683 32.80 29.10 -3.86
N ALA A 684 31.54 28.91 -4.24
CA ALA A 684 31.17 27.99 -5.31
C ALA A 684 31.28 28.64 -6.72
N PRO A 685 31.70 27.89 -7.76
CA PRO A 685 31.75 28.38 -9.14
C PRO A 685 30.39 28.77 -9.75
N SER A 686 29.31 28.21 -9.21
CA SER A 686 27.92 28.38 -9.68
C SER A 686 27.13 29.45 -8.92
N THR A 687 27.77 30.19 -8.01
CA THR A 687 27.12 31.28 -7.24
C THR A 687 26.76 32.46 -8.12
N VAL A 688 25.49 32.89 -8.07
CA VAL A 688 24.95 34.01 -8.86
C VAL A 688 24.35 35.04 -7.91
N GLY A 689 24.81 36.29 -8.01
CA GLY A 689 24.28 37.40 -7.19
C GLY A 689 24.52 37.27 -5.68
N GLY A 690 25.46 36.42 -5.25
CA GLY A 690 25.69 36.09 -3.84
C GLY A 690 24.81 34.96 -3.30
N VAL A 691 24.05 34.28 -4.16
CA VAL A 691 23.26 33.08 -3.81
C VAL A 691 23.85 31.86 -4.52
N PHE A 692 24.10 30.81 -3.76
CA PHE A 692 24.42 29.47 -4.23
C PHE A 692 23.16 28.60 -4.24
N SER A 693 23.10 27.68 -5.19
CA SER A 693 21.99 26.74 -5.33
C SER A 693 22.55 25.34 -5.53
N PHE A 694 21.90 24.34 -4.93
CA PHE A 694 22.29 22.93 -4.99
C PHE A 694 21.18 22.09 -5.67
N PRO A 695 21.03 22.16 -7.02
CA PRO A 695 19.85 21.70 -7.72
C PRO A 695 20.14 20.39 -8.47
N PHE A 696 20.84 19.44 -7.83
CA PHE A 696 21.03 18.10 -8.38
C PHE A 696 19.74 17.30 -8.22
N VAL A 697 19.49 16.30 -9.08
CA VAL A 697 18.33 15.39 -8.89
C VAL A 697 18.50 14.69 -7.55
N THR A 698 19.66 14.07 -7.43
CA THR A 698 20.14 13.18 -6.40
C THR A 698 21.05 13.93 -5.43
N ILE A 699 20.71 13.88 -4.15
CA ILE A 699 21.47 14.49 -3.06
C ILE A 699 21.43 13.54 -1.86
N GLU A 700 22.25 12.49 -1.91
CA GLU A 700 22.23 11.37 -0.96
C GLU A 700 23.34 11.42 0.11
N ASN A 701 23.76 12.61 0.57
CA ASN A 701 24.80 12.72 1.62
C ASN A 701 24.55 13.87 2.58
N ILE A 702 24.38 13.57 3.88
CA ILE A 702 24.29 14.56 4.96
C ILE A 702 25.00 14.08 6.24
N ILE A 703 25.90 14.90 6.78
CA ILE A 703 26.50 14.64 8.09
C ILE A 703 26.67 15.92 8.92
N VAL A 704 26.28 15.84 10.19
CA VAL A 704 26.49 16.92 11.17
C VAL A 704 27.98 17.04 11.49
N LEU A 705 28.59 18.19 11.21
CA LEU A 705 29.99 18.48 11.54
C LEU A 705 30.14 19.17 12.89
N ASP A 706 29.24 20.10 13.22
CA ASP A 706 29.11 20.68 14.56
C ASP A 706 27.70 21.23 14.75
N ALA A 707 27.40 21.84 15.89
CA ALA A 707 26.08 22.39 16.18
C ALA A 707 25.60 23.41 15.12
N ASN A 708 26.51 24.08 14.42
CA ASN A 708 26.24 25.14 13.46
C ASN A 708 26.52 24.73 12.01
N THR A 709 27.12 23.56 11.75
CA THR A 709 27.64 23.22 10.41
C THR A 709 27.28 21.80 9.99
N LEU A 710 26.74 21.68 8.77
CA LEU A 710 26.53 20.42 8.06
C LEU A 710 27.54 20.28 6.93
N LEU A 711 27.94 19.05 6.62
CA LEU A 711 28.49 18.68 5.32
C LEU A 711 27.35 18.04 4.52
N ILE A 712 27.14 18.51 3.29
CA ILE A 712 26.22 17.93 2.33
C ILE A 712 26.98 17.68 1.03
N ALA A 713 26.68 16.59 0.32
CA ALA A 713 27.21 16.32 -1.00
C ALA A 713 26.13 15.71 -1.91
N ASN A 714 26.27 15.92 -3.22
CA ASN A 714 25.42 15.27 -4.22
C ASN A 714 26.04 13.96 -4.70
N ASP A 715 25.18 13.02 -5.09
CA ASP A 715 25.52 12.06 -6.14
C ASP A 715 25.45 12.78 -7.50
N ASN A 716 26.16 12.27 -8.50
CA ASN A 716 26.13 12.73 -9.88
C ASN A 716 25.65 11.66 -10.88
N ASN A 717 25.23 10.48 -10.42
CA ASN A 717 24.71 9.35 -11.18
C ASN A 717 25.57 9.06 -12.41
N TYR A 718 26.87 8.85 -12.18
CA TYR A 718 27.91 8.95 -13.20
C TYR A 718 27.58 8.17 -14.50
N PRO A 719 27.66 8.79 -15.71
CA PRO A 719 28.12 10.14 -16.02
C PRO A 719 26.96 11.15 -16.18
N GLY A 720 26.13 11.31 -15.14
CA GLY A 720 24.93 12.13 -15.15
C GLY A 720 25.16 13.62 -15.43
N THR A 721 24.09 14.27 -15.88
CA THR A 721 24.06 15.68 -16.29
C THR A 721 22.71 16.31 -15.94
N GLY A 722 22.71 17.54 -15.43
CA GLY A 722 21.48 18.31 -15.23
C GLY A 722 21.57 19.36 -14.14
N GLY A 723 22.32 19.09 -13.06
CA GLY A 723 22.49 20.01 -11.93
C GLY A 723 23.24 21.28 -12.31
N ARG A 724 24.33 21.16 -13.09
CA ARG A 724 25.11 22.28 -13.63
C ARG A 724 24.91 22.52 -15.13
N GLY A 725 24.18 21.64 -15.81
CA GLY A 725 23.64 21.87 -17.15
C GLY A 725 23.50 20.60 -17.99
N ALA A 726 22.57 20.61 -18.95
CA ALA A 726 22.16 19.41 -19.72
C ALA A 726 23.24 18.79 -20.65
N GLN A 727 24.47 19.32 -20.67
CA GLN A 727 25.64 18.80 -21.40
C GLN A 727 26.92 18.84 -20.55
N VAL A 728 26.80 19.18 -19.27
CA VAL A 728 27.90 19.22 -18.29
C VAL A 728 27.75 17.99 -17.42
N LYS A 729 28.78 17.14 -17.38
CA LYS A 729 28.82 16.06 -16.37
C LYS A 729 28.82 16.71 -15.00
N ASP A 730 27.87 16.34 -14.17
CA ASP A 730 27.80 16.85 -12.81
C ASP A 730 29.00 16.32 -12.01
N ASN A 731 29.62 17.19 -11.22
CA ASN A 731 30.69 16.80 -10.30
C ASN A 731 30.06 16.33 -8.99
N ASN A 732 30.79 15.57 -8.18
CA ASN A 732 30.43 15.41 -6.77
C ASN A 732 30.93 16.66 -6.05
N GLU A 733 30.01 17.57 -5.73
CA GLU A 733 30.25 18.82 -5.02
C GLU A 733 30.02 18.61 -3.52
N PHE A 734 30.88 19.20 -2.69
CA PHE A 734 30.86 19.08 -1.24
C PHE A 734 30.68 20.49 -0.66
N ILE A 735 29.63 20.68 0.14
CA ILE A 735 29.27 21.99 0.70
C ILE A 735 29.26 21.95 2.22
N TRP A 736 29.93 22.94 2.83
CA TRP A 736 29.89 23.18 4.26
C TRP A 736 28.84 24.26 4.50
N LEU A 737 27.69 23.82 5.01
CA LEU A 737 26.52 24.65 5.19
C LEU A 737 26.43 25.09 6.64
N LYS A 738 26.63 26.40 6.88
CA LYS A 738 26.40 26.99 8.19
C LYS A 738 24.90 27.30 8.37
N LEU A 739 24.36 26.85 9.50
CA LEU A 739 23.01 27.11 9.97
C LEU A 739 22.94 28.42 10.78
N ASP A 740 21.82 29.15 10.66
CA ASP A 740 21.58 30.37 11.44
C ASP A 740 21.18 30.08 12.90
N ALA A 741 20.55 28.93 13.18
CA ALA A 741 20.32 28.45 14.55
C ALA A 741 21.11 27.15 14.82
N PRO A 742 21.72 27.00 16.01
CA PRO A 742 22.47 25.81 16.36
C PRO A 742 21.57 24.62 16.70
N LEU A 743 21.96 23.44 16.23
CA LEU A 743 21.41 22.14 16.62
C LEU A 743 21.79 21.76 18.06
N THR A 744 20.84 21.19 18.79
CA THR A 744 21.09 20.62 20.13
C THR A 744 21.69 19.22 20.00
N LEU A 745 23.02 19.15 19.90
CA LEU A 745 23.75 17.90 19.69
C LEU A 745 23.87 17.05 20.96
N ALA A 746 23.79 15.72 20.80
CA ALA A 746 24.26 14.78 21.81
C ALA A 746 25.80 14.72 21.87
N ALA A 747 26.34 14.16 22.95
CA ALA A 747 27.78 13.88 23.04
C ALA A 747 28.21 12.89 21.94
N GLY A 748 29.33 13.17 21.28
CA GLY A 748 29.86 12.38 20.15
C GLY A 748 29.38 12.83 18.77
N VAL A 749 28.17 13.39 18.64
CA VAL A 749 27.67 13.90 17.36
C VAL A 749 28.53 15.07 16.89
N GLY A 750 28.97 15.03 15.62
CA GLY A 750 29.90 16.00 15.02
C GLY A 750 31.33 15.97 15.57
N ARG A 751 31.71 14.99 16.40
CA ARG A 751 33.06 14.97 17.00
C ARG A 751 33.89 13.80 16.47
N ARG A 752 35.11 14.13 16.03
CA ARG A 752 36.27 13.24 16.15
C ARG A 752 36.96 13.49 17.49
#